data_AF-F4Q709-F1
#
_entry.id   AF-F4Q709-F1
#
_cell.length_a   1.000
_cell.length_b   1.000
_cell.length_c   1.000
_cell.angle_alpha   90.00
_cell.angle_beta   90.00
_cell.angle_gamma   90.00
#
_symmetry.space_group_name_H-M   'P 1'
#
loop_
_entity.id
_entity.type
_entity.pdbx_description
1 polymer ?
#
loop_
_entity_poly.entity_id
_entity_poly.type
_entity_poly.pdbx_seq_one_letter_code
_entity_poly.pdbx_strand_id
1 'polypeptide(L)'
;MIDSLVKHILNNKCLRVIIFQHVTGIHQQLGLQAVKSKDLESLYDYIKYGQTDLFIKHFDRLHQLILLLQVKKYRKIKDLDLSIINKSNYIERLYWIFDVVFEKNNHVAMKYLIDRLGSTKPLLDFKSYKPNFTTHCYKFTTEMFYVLRDSNFSTVIPFLQNEMINVVVKLCDSDQLESYLSKLVNPNLSSPTLRHPFQSSFSYLFANNNNKDIINTLIRMIDIFKRYSINVIGDVLIGAVESNHLKIIKWIVENVPNDELVAYCQDHIISNVIETHGKKEVLEMLSISDNPTRADWIGTNAIRQGNLDFVECILKTPLDNSHVIRMLVDTIVYGRLDCFELILSRKYQQEHLQLDDRIIIGDIPPECFSVGLVTRLVGLGFNVQLSDGMLATAIQVNQLDTLIGMDSPQLPLRFENFIKLLGYAIECNSLSSIDILLHHPRFKGLSDSTIIDIHCITLHTIPTIEYLIASSIIKFNWDSSSPVDYVLVAKVIRSVYRPDIIDHIQLVGIFLLANDIEWLFDQKIITPSSISKLLDGDRSSVLANLFNIACQAGHYKALDYLFDNCSTYQIANHLSLTSLAQITDDQQFERFWTKIGAMTETGIVSSTVRIISQIILSPKDIQCNPKRAKFMVDIYGTLYRSSQKNNNNNAVMKPIGCPSILALDHHRFVHYPTLIEVFCNSQKVDWIDNYSIQDRLIIFQKAIGFGYILPIPKFLDNNYNNNANGQSNQKDKCTLM
;
A
#
# COMPACT_ATOMS: atom_id res chain seq x y z
N MET A 1 37.26 -6.02 22.98
CA MET A 1 37.47 -4.56 23.12
C MET A 1 36.33 -3.76 22.46
N ILE A 2 35.86 -4.15 21.27
CA ILE A 2 34.65 -3.57 20.65
C ILE A 2 33.40 -3.83 21.50
N ASP A 3 33.22 -5.06 22.00
CA ASP A 3 32.06 -5.40 22.85
C ASP A 3 31.98 -4.61 24.17
N SER A 4 33.13 -4.28 24.78
CA SER A 4 33.14 -3.47 26.00
C SER A 4 32.79 -2.01 25.72
N LEU A 5 33.24 -1.47 24.58
CA LEU A 5 32.91 -0.12 24.14
C LEU A 5 31.43 0.00 23.77
N VAL A 6 30.90 -0.94 22.98
CA VAL A 6 29.48 -1.00 22.60
C VAL A 6 28.61 -1.12 23.85
N LYS A 7 28.98 -1.99 24.80
CA LYS A 7 28.27 -2.13 26.07
C LYS A 7 28.31 -0.84 26.90
N HIS A 8 29.42 -0.11 26.88
CA HIS A 8 29.56 1.17 27.59
C HIS A 8 28.70 2.28 26.93
N ILE A 9 28.70 2.35 25.60
CA ILE A 9 27.87 3.26 24.80
C ILE A 9 26.38 2.97 25.02
N LEU A 10 25.98 1.71 24.96
CA LEU A 10 24.58 1.31 25.18
C LEU A 10 24.15 1.50 26.63
N ASN A 11 25.04 1.36 27.61
CA ASN A 11 24.72 1.60 29.03
C ASN A 11 24.63 3.09 29.39
N ASN A 12 25.20 3.99 28.60
CA ASN A 12 25.08 5.42 28.80
C ASN A 12 23.71 5.93 28.30
N LYS A 13 22.85 6.39 29.23
CA LYS A 13 21.50 6.87 28.92
C LYS A 13 21.47 8.00 27.89
N CYS A 14 22.42 8.93 27.94
CA CYS A 14 22.46 10.09 27.05
C CYS A 14 22.81 9.67 25.62
N LEU A 15 23.88 8.89 25.46
CA LEU A 15 24.27 8.35 24.15
C LEU A 15 23.17 7.46 23.56
N ARG A 16 22.52 6.65 24.38
CA ARG A 16 21.38 5.82 23.97
C ARG A 16 20.24 6.66 23.39
N VAL A 17 19.88 7.77 24.03
CA VAL A 17 18.83 8.68 23.53
C VAL A 17 19.23 9.28 22.18
N ILE A 18 20.46 9.79 22.05
CA ILE A 18 20.96 10.39 20.80
C ILE A 18 20.98 9.36 19.67
N ILE A 19 21.49 8.14 19.94
CA ILE A 19 21.53 7.05 18.95
C ILE A 19 20.11 6.70 18.49
N PHE A 20 19.16 6.51 19.43
CA PHE A 20 17.79 6.18 19.05
C PHE A 20 17.08 7.32 18.33
N GLN A 21 17.34 8.58 18.67
CA GLN A 21 16.82 9.74 17.93
C GLN A 21 17.33 9.77 16.49
N HIS A 22 18.63 9.53 16.26
CA HIS A 22 19.18 9.42 14.91
C HIS A 22 18.61 8.24 14.12
N VAL A 23 18.49 7.06 14.75
CA VAL A 23 17.86 5.89 14.12
C VAL A 23 16.40 6.19 13.77
N THR A 24 15.65 6.86 14.65
CA THR A 24 14.28 7.30 14.36
C THR A 24 14.23 8.26 13.17
N GLY A 25 15.15 9.24 13.10
CA GLY A 25 15.25 10.16 11.95
C GLY A 25 15.56 9.45 10.64
N ILE A 26 16.49 8.49 10.64
CA ILE A 26 16.82 7.67 9.45
C ILE A 26 15.61 6.83 9.03
N HIS A 27 14.93 6.19 9.98
CA HIS A 27 13.74 5.40 9.69
C HIS A 27 12.61 6.25 9.10
N GLN A 28 12.39 7.47 9.61
CA GLN A 28 11.42 8.41 9.04
C GLN A 28 11.78 8.80 7.59
N GLN A 29 13.05 9.09 7.31
CA GLN A 29 13.52 9.40 5.96
C GLN A 29 13.36 8.23 4.99
N LEU A 30 13.54 6.99 5.46
CA LEU A 30 13.40 5.77 4.66
C LEU A 30 11.95 5.23 4.62
N GLY A 31 10.99 5.90 5.27
CA GLY A 31 9.61 5.39 5.40
C GLY A 31 9.50 4.08 6.19
N LEU A 32 10.50 3.74 7.01
CA LEU A 32 10.53 2.54 7.84
C LEU A 32 9.77 2.77 9.14
N GLN A 33 8.75 1.96 9.39
CA GLN A 33 8.01 2.01 10.65
C GLN A 33 8.81 1.34 11.77
N ALA A 34 9.43 2.13 12.65
CA ALA A 34 10.14 1.63 13.82
C ALA A 34 9.14 1.21 14.91
N VAL A 35 9.12 -0.07 15.27
CA VAL A 35 8.27 -0.58 16.37
C VAL A 35 9.16 -1.02 17.52
N LYS A 36 8.84 -0.60 18.75
CA LYS A 36 9.60 -1.05 19.92
C LYS A 36 9.27 -2.51 20.18
N SER A 37 10.24 -3.30 20.64
CA SER A 37 10.03 -4.73 20.94
C SER A 37 8.85 -4.99 21.89
N LYS A 38 8.59 -4.10 22.84
CA LYS A 38 7.44 -4.17 23.77
C LYS A 38 6.07 -3.94 23.12
N ASP A 39 6.05 -3.41 21.90
CA ASP A 39 4.84 -3.15 21.11
C ASP A 39 4.62 -4.28 20.08
N LEU A 40 5.44 -5.34 20.08
CA LEU A 40 5.20 -6.57 19.32
C LEU A 40 4.32 -7.49 20.18
N GLU A 41 3.08 -7.72 19.76
CA GLU A 41 2.06 -8.33 20.61
C GLU A 41 1.52 -9.64 20.06
N SER A 42 1.90 -10.04 18.84
CA SER A 42 1.36 -11.23 18.17
C SER A 42 2.44 -12.08 17.46
N LEU A 43 2.11 -13.34 17.16
CA LEU A 43 2.95 -14.22 16.32
C LEU A 43 3.21 -13.62 14.94
N TYR A 44 2.23 -12.86 14.42
CA TYR A 44 2.37 -12.12 13.17
C TYR A 44 3.45 -11.06 13.26
N ASP A 45 3.43 -10.23 14.31
CA ASP A 45 4.41 -9.17 14.49
C ASP A 45 5.81 -9.76 14.57
N TYR A 46 5.98 -10.89 15.26
CA TYR A 46 7.28 -11.54 15.35
C TYR A 46 7.81 -12.00 13.99
N ILE A 47 6.98 -12.59 13.11
CA ILE A 47 7.42 -12.96 11.76
C ILE A 47 7.63 -11.72 10.88
N LYS A 48 6.70 -10.75 10.93
CA LYS A 48 6.76 -9.51 10.14
C LYS A 48 8.03 -8.71 10.41
N TYR A 49 8.46 -8.63 11.66
CA TYR A 49 9.67 -7.91 12.09
C TYR A 49 10.89 -8.82 12.28
N GLY A 50 10.86 -10.05 11.75
CA GLY A 50 12.02 -10.97 11.72
C GLY A 50 12.47 -11.53 13.07
N GLN A 51 11.67 -11.41 14.13
CA GLN A 51 11.93 -11.92 15.47
C GLN A 51 11.59 -13.42 15.57
N THR A 52 12.30 -14.25 14.80
CA THR A 52 12.03 -15.70 14.66
C THR A 52 12.16 -16.47 15.98
N ASP A 53 13.09 -16.07 16.84
CA ASP A 53 13.29 -16.62 18.19
C ASP A 53 12.09 -16.37 19.10
N LEU A 54 11.57 -15.14 19.11
CA LEU A 54 10.35 -14.78 19.82
C LEU A 54 9.15 -15.52 19.24
N PHE A 55 9.05 -15.62 17.91
CA PHE A 55 8.01 -16.41 17.26
C PHE A 55 8.02 -17.86 17.76
N ILE A 56 9.18 -18.55 17.70
CA ILE A 56 9.32 -19.94 18.13
C ILE A 56 8.88 -20.12 19.59
N LYS A 57 9.37 -19.24 20.48
CA LYS A 57 9.05 -19.27 21.91
C LYS A 57 7.55 -19.13 22.18
N HIS A 58 6.87 -18.26 21.44
CA HIS A 58 5.44 -18.01 21.61
C HIS A 58 4.57 -19.05 20.90
N PHE A 59 5.03 -19.58 19.76
CA PHE A 59 4.34 -20.62 19.01
C PHE A 59 4.23 -21.92 19.82
N ASP A 60 5.26 -22.30 20.56
CA ASP A 60 5.21 -23.50 21.43
C ASP A 60 4.06 -23.47 22.43
N ARG A 61 3.78 -22.29 22.99
CA ARG A 61 2.68 -22.10 23.95
C ARG A 61 1.32 -22.24 23.27
N LEU A 62 1.19 -21.71 22.05
CA LEU A 62 -0.01 -21.91 21.22
C LEU A 62 -0.19 -23.38 20.86
N HIS A 63 0.88 -24.06 20.46
CA HIS A 63 0.85 -25.48 20.12
C HIS A 63 0.43 -26.37 21.30
N GLN A 64 0.94 -26.09 22.50
CA GLN A 64 0.50 -26.77 23.73
C GLN A 64 -0.99 -26.58 24.00
N LEU A 65 -1.53 -25.37 23.77
CA LEU A 65 -2.97 -25.13 23.88
C LEU A 65 -3.76 -25.98 22.88
N ILE A 66 -3.31 -26.04 21.62
CA ILE A 66 -3.94 -26.86 20.58
C ILE A 66 -3.99 -28.34 21.02
N LEU A 67 -2.90 -28.87 21.57
CA LEU A 67 -2.84 -30.23 22.09
C LEU A 67 -3.80 -30.45 23.26
N LEU A 68 -3.91 -29.49 24.20
CA LEU A 68 -4.82 -29.59 25.35
C LEU A 68 -6.30 -29.67 24.92
N LEU A 69 -6.69 -28.90 23.90
CA LEU A 69 -8.06 -28.90 23.36
C LEU A 69 -8.45 -30.23 22.68
N GLN A 70 -7.48 -31.06 22.32
CA GLN A 70 -7.71 -32.34 21.66
C GLN A 70 -7.89 -33.52 22.61
N VAL A 71 -7.28 -33.45 23.78
CA VAL A 71 -7.29 -34.55 24.74
C VAL A 71 -8.72 -34.70 25.29
N LYS A 72 -9.43 -35.75 24.85
CA LYS A 72 -10.79 -36.13 25.33
C LYS A 72 -10.92 -36.19 26.86
N LYS A 73 -9.80 -36.28 27.58
CA LYS A 73 -9.70 -36.29 29.05
C LYS A 73 -10.13 -34.97 29.71
N TYR A 74 -10.18 -33.84 28.98
CA TYR A 74 -10.61 -32.54 29.53
C TYR A 74 -12.12 -32.25 29.44
N ARG A 75 -12.92 -33.10 28.77
CA ARG A 75 -14.40 -33.02 28.84
C ARG A 75 -14.98 -33.24 30.25
N LYS A 76 -14.16 -33.62 31.23
CA LYS A 76 -14.58 -33.81 32.62
C LYS A 76 -14.47 -32.56 33.50
N ILE A 77 -13.87 -31.47 33.02
CA ILE A 77 -13.95 -30.18 33.72
C ILE A 77 -15.28 -29.56 33.31
N LYS A 78 -16.31 -29.73 34.16
CA LYS A 78 -17.71 -29.37 33.86
C LYS A 78 -17.98 -27.86 33.70
N ASP A 79 -17.01 -27.00 34.00
CA ASP A 79 -17.23 -25.55 34.10
C ASP A 79 -16.58 -24.71 32.99
N LEU A 80 -15.87 -25.32 32.04
CA LEU A 80 -15.33 -24.61 30.87
C LEU A 80 -16.02 -25.13 29.61
N ASP A 81 -16.97 -24.35 29.09
CA ASP A 81 -17.62 -24.66 27.82
C ASP A 81 -16.64 -24.46 26.65
N LEU A 82 -15.86 -25.52 26.40
CA LEU A 82 -14.90 -25.60 25.29
C LEU A 82 -15.60 -25.75 23.92
N SER A 83 -16.94 -25.81 23.86
CA SER A 83 -17.68 -25.85 22.59
C SER A 83 -17.63 -24.52 21.83
N ILE A 84 -17.37 -23.41 22.54
CA ILE A 84 -17.19 -22.06 21.99
C ILE A 84 -15.83 -21.90 21.28
N ILE A 85 -14.86 -22.76 21.63
CA ILE A 85 -13.57 -22.88 20.96
C ILE A 85 -13.79 -23.70 19.68
N ASN A 86 -14.34 -23.04 18.67
CA ASN A 86 -14.64 -23.67 17.40
C ASN A 86 -13.36 -24.25 16.78
N LYS A 87 -13.30 -25.57 16.61
CA LYS A 87 -12.14 -26.28 16.05
C LYS A 87 -11.75 -25.76 14.66
N SER A 88 -12.71 -25.23 13.89
CA SER A 88 -12.45 -24.65 12.57
C SER A 88 -11.58 -23.38 12.65
N ASN A 89 -11.83 -22.50 13.63
CA ASN A 89 -11.14 -21.22 13.74
C ASN A 89 -9.64 -21.34 14.07
N TYR A 90 -9.22 -22.39 14.78
CA TYR A 90 -7.79 -22.57 15.14
C TYR A 90 -6.95 -23.11 13.99
N ILE A 91 -7.51 -24.05 13.22
CA ILE A 91 -6.85 -24.61 12.04
C ILE A 91 -6.75 -23.54 10.95
N GLU A 92 -7.81 -22.76 10.72
CA GLU A 92 -7.78 -21.59 9.84
C GLU A 92 -6.67 -20.58 10.20
N ARG A 93 -6.45 -20.35 11.50
CA ARG A 93 -5.42 -19.41 11.98
C ARG A 93 -3.99 -19.94 11.86
N LEU A 94 -3.76 -21.25 11.99
CA LEU A 94 -2.45 -21.85 11.69
C LEU A 94 -2.07 -21.61 10.23
N TYR A 95 -3.04 -21.67 9.31
CA TYR A 95 -2.78 -21.38 7.90
C TYR A 95 -2.37 -19.92 7.67
N TRP A 96 -2.95 -18.97 8.39
CA TRP A 96 -2.54 -17.58 8.28
C TRP A 96 -1.10 -17.37 8.77
N ILE A 97 -0.67 -18.10 9.81
CA ILE A 97 0.73 -18.09 10.24
C ILE A 97 1.64 -18.69 9.16
N PHE A 98 1.21 -19.78 8.50
CA PHE A 98 1.95 -20.34 7.35
C PHE A 98 2.05 -19.35 6.20
N ASP A 99 0.96 -18.69 5.81
CA ASP A 99 0.91 -17.68 4.74
C ASP A 99 1.94 -16.56 4.99
N VAL A 100 2.00 -16.04 6.21
CA VAL A 100 2.95 -14.97 6.58
C VAL A 100 4.39 -15.47 6.64
N VAL A 101 4.61 -16.70 7.11
CA VAL A 101 5.96 -17.34 7.09
C VAL A 101 6.44 -17.55 5.65
N PHE A 102 5.53 -17.93 4.74
CA PHE A 102 5.81 -18.05 3.31
C PHE A 102 6.07 -16.67 2.68
N GLU A 103 5.24 -15.66 2.99
CA GLU A 103 5.40 -14.27 2.50
C GLU A 103 6.76 -13.67 2.92
N LYS A 104 7.20 -13.95 4.15
CA LYS A 104 8.46 -13.42 4.71
C LYS A 104 9.68 -14.31 4.45
N ASN A 105 9.55 -15.38 3.67
CA ASN A 105 10.64 -16.31 3.34
C ASN A 105 11.39 -16.84 4.57
N ASN A 106 10.68 -17.11 5.67
CA ASN A 106 11.30 -17.50 6.94
C ASN A 106 11.40 -19.03 7.07
N HIS A 107 12.42 -19.62 6.44
CA HIS A 107 12.63 -21.07 6.42
C HIS A 107 12.81 -21.68 7.83
N VAL A 108 13.37 -20.93 8.79
CA VAL A 108 13.57 -21.39 10.18
C VAL A 108 12.23 -21.53 10.90
N ALA A 109 11.38 -20.50 10.83
CA ALA A 109 10.02 -20.55 11.37
C ALA A 109 9.21 -21.65 10.69
N MET A 110 9.34 -21.79 9.37
CA MET A 110 8.65 -22.82 8.59
C MET A 110 9.03 -24.23 9.04
N LYS A 111 10.34 -24.51 9.15
CA LYS A 111 10.83 -25.81 9.65
C LYS A 111 10.26 -26.10 11.04
N TYR A 112 10.30 -25.11 11.92
CA TYR A 112 9.79 -25.24 13.27
C TYR A 112 8.30 -25.59 13.30
N LEU A 113 7.49 -24.88 12.51
CA LEU A 113 6.05 -25.14 12.37
C LEU A 113 5.79 -26.56 11.86
N ILE A 114 6.47 -26.97 10.80
CA ILE A 114 6.31 -28.28 10.18
C ILE A 114 6.73 -29.40 11.14
N ASP A 115 7.87 -29.26 11.83
CA ASP A 115 8.34 -30.27 12.78
C ASP A 115 7.36 -30.44 13.95
N ARG A 116 6.85 -29.33 14.49
CA ARG A 116 5.87 -29.35 15.59
C ARG A 116 4.54 -29.93 15.16
N LEU A 117 3.98 -29.44 14.06
CA LEU A 117 2.67 -29.87 13.58
C LEU A 117 2.69 -31.27 12.96
N GLY A 118 3.78 -31.65 12.29
CA GLY A 118 4.00 -32.97 11.70
C GLY A 118 4.05 -34.09 12.76
N SER A 119 4.47 -33.77 13.99
CA SER A 119 4.36 -34.68 15.14
C SER A 119 2.91 -34.95 15.58
N THR A 120 1.97 -34.11 15.13
CA THR A 120 0.55 -34.15 15.49
C THR A 120 -0.35 -34.70 14.36
N LYS A 121 0.14 -35.72 13.63
CA LYS A 121 -0.44 -36.31 12.39
C LYS A 121 -1.97 -36.39 12.25
N PRO A 122 -2.80 -36.65 13.29
CA PRO A 122 -4.26 -36.67 13.12
C PRO A 122 -4.91 -35.29 12.90
N LEU A 123 -4.20 -34.17 13.12
CA LEU A 123 -4.79 -32.83 13.22
C LEU A 123 -5.03 -32.09 11.90
N LEU A 124 -4.24 -32.37 10.87
CA LEU A 124 -4.16 -31.48 9.71
C LEU A 124 -4.50 -32.22 8.43
N ASP A 125 -5.78 -32.27 8.11
CA ASP A 125 -6.21 -32.51 6.73
C ASP A 125 -5.99 -31.23 5.92
N PHE A 126 -4.73 -30.96 5.57
CA PHE A 126 -4.32 -29.84 4.72
C PHE A 126 -5.08 -29.83 3.38
N LYS A 127 -5.61 -30.97 2.92
CA LYS A 127 -6.39 -31.05 1.68
C LYS A 127 -7.73 -30.32 1.77
N SER A 128 -8.32 -30.23 2.97
CA SER A 128 -9.65 -29.63 3.19
C SER A 128 -9.67 -28.08 3.17
N TYR A 129 -8.50 -27.41 3.19
CA TYR A 129 -8.40 -25.94 3.27
C TYR A 129 -7.62 -25.30 2.12
N LYS A 130 -7.71 -25.90 0.92
CA LYS A 130 -7.27 -25.35 -0.37
C LYS A 130 -7.56 -23.84 -0.59
N PRO A 131 -8.67 -23.23 -0.13
CA PRO A 131 -9.00 -21.82 -0.43
C PRO A 131 -8.05 -20.77 0.18
N ASN A 132 -7.30 -21.09 1.24
CA ASN A 132 -6.56 -20.08 2.02
C ASN A 132 -5.12 -19.84 1.55
N PHE A 133 -4.60 -20.69 0.67
CA PHE A 133 -3.26 -20.54 0.09
C PHE A 133 -3.30 -20.10 -1.38
N THR A 134 -4.47 -20.04 -1.99
CA THR A 134 -4.63 -19.82 -3.44
C THR A 134 -4.50 -18.37 -3.88
N THR A 135 -4.27 -17.43 -2.97
CA THR A 135 -4.26 -15.99 -3.29
C THR A 135 -2.86 -15.40 -3.52
N HIS A 136 -1.77 -16.11 -3.19
CA HIS A 136 -0.42 -15.55 -3.28
C HIS A 136 0.57 -16.49 -4.00
N CYS A 137 1.25 -15.98 -5.04
CA CYS A 137 2.39 -16.65 -5.66
C CYS A 137 3.62 -16.48 -4.73
N TYR A 138 3.87 -17.44 -3.85
CA TYR A 138 5.03 -17.40 -2.95
C TYR A 138 6.34 -17.63 -3.72
N LYS A 139 7.37 -16.82 -3.46
CA LYS A 139 8.71 -17.02 -4.03
C LYS A 139 9.56 -17.85 -3.07
N PHE A 140 9.67 -19.16 -3.30
CA PHE A 140 10.48 -20.01 -2.41
C PHE A 140 11.98 -19.80 -2.58
N THR A 141 12.67 -19.75 -1.45
CA THR A 141 14.14 -19.85 -1.41
C THR A 141 14.58 -21.31 -1.42
N THR A 142 15.85 -21.54 -1.71
CA THR A 142 16.49 -22.85 -1.68
C THR A 142 16.38 -23.53 -0.32
N GLU A 143 16.53 -22.78 0.78
CA GLU A 143 16.40 -23.30 2.15
C GLU A 143 14.97 -23.76 2.43
N MET A 144 13.98 -23.01 1.96
CA MET A 144 12.57 -23.39 2.10
C MET A 144 12.27 -24.67 1.33
N PHE A 145 12.80 -24.81 0.11
CA PHE A 145 12.67 -26.03 -0.66
C PHE A 145 13.21 -27.25 0.11
N TYR A 146 14.40 -27.16 0.70
CA TYR A 146 14.96 -28.27 1.48
C TYR A 146 14.08 -28.64 2.67
N VAL A 147 13.59 -27.65 3.42
CA VAL A 147 12.66 -27.90 4.54
C VAL A 147 11.39 -28.60 4.08
N LEU A 148 10.77 -28.16 2.99
CA LEU A 148 9.53 -28.74 2.46
C LEU A 148 9.73 -30.14 1.86
N ARG A 149 10.87 -30.36 1.20
CA ARG A 149 11.26 -31.66 0.63
C ARG A 149 11.51 -32.68 1.72
N ASP A 150 12.30 -32.34 2.73
CA ASP A 150 12.72 -33.26 3.78
C ASP A 150 11.54 -33.66 4.68
N SER A 151 10.54 -32.78 4.83
CA SER A 151 9.30 -33.06 5.53
C SER A 151 8.22 -33.75 4.68
N ASN A 152 8.49 -34.01 3.41
CA ASN A 152 7.54 -34.54 2.42
C ASN A 152 6.25 -33.71 2.28
N PHE A 153 6.30 -32.42 2.63
CA PHE A 153 5.13 -31.55 2.77
C PHE A 153 4.40 -31.28 1.45
N SER A 154 5.12 -31.35 0.33
CA SER A 154 4.53 -31.14 -1.01
C SER A 154 3.62 -32.25 -1.51
N THR A 155 3.73 -33.46 -0.96
CA THR A 155 2.75 -34.52 -1.22
C THR A 155 1.43 -34.28 -0.48
N VAL A 156 1.51 -33.51 0.61
CA VAL A 156 0.37 -33.11 1.44
C VAL A 156 -0.33 -31.89 0.85
N ILE A 157 0.43 -31.01 0.17
CA ILE A 157 -0.04 -29.76 -0.41
C ILE A 157 0.29 -29.67 -1.91
N PRO A 158 -0.58 -30.18 -2.80
CA PRO A 158 -0.30 -30.27 -4.23
C PRO A 158 -0.05 -28.93 -4.95
N PHE A 159 -0.60 -27.81 -4.47
CA PHE A 159 -0.40 -26.51 -5.13
C PHE A 159 1.04 -25.96 -4.96
N LEU A 160 1.82 -26.49 -4.01
CA LEU A 160 3.24 -26.11 -3.82
C LEU A 160 4.20 -26.79 -4.79
N GLN A 161 3.72 -27.79 -5.55
CA GLN A 161 4.56 -28.60 -6.44
C GLN A 161 5.26 -27.73 -7.51
N ASN A 162 4.53 -26.79 -8.13
CA ASN A 162 5.09 -25.90 -9.15
C ASN A 162 6.23 -25.04 -8.60
N GLU A 163 6.03 -24.43 -7.43
CA GLU A 163 7.05 -23.58 -6.80
C GLU A 163 8.28 -24.38 -6.36
N MET A 164 8.10 -25.62 -5.90
CA MET A 164 9.23 -26.48 -5.57
C MET A 164 10.02 -26.92 -6.81
N ILE A 165 9.33 -27.31 -7.89
CA ILE A 165 9.99 -27.60 -9.18
C ILE A 165 10.71 -26.35 -9.68
N ASN A 166 10.09 -25.17 -9.56
CA ASN A 166 10.70 -23.89 -9.93
C ASN A 166 12.03 -23.66 -9.22
N VAL A 167 12.14 -23.95 -7.92
CA VAL A 167 13.40 -23.84 -7.19
C VAL A 167 14.45 -24.81 -7.73
N VAL A 168 14.08 -26.06 -7.99
CA VAL A 168 15.03 -27.06 -8.51
C VAL A 168 15.51 -26.70 -9.92
N VAL A 169 14.63 -26.16 -10.77
CA VAL A 169 14.99 -25.67 -12.10
C VAL A 169 16.01 -24.53 -12.00
N LYS A 170 15.82 -23.58 -11.08
CA LYS A 170 16.77 -22.49 -10.83
C LYS A 170 18.13 -22.99 -10.34
N LEU A 171 18.15 -24.07 -9.56
CA LEU A 171 19.38 -24.70 -9.07
C LEU A 171 20.13 -25.47 -10.17
N CYS A 172 19.49 -25.77 -11.31
CA CYS A 172 20.05 -26.61 -12.38
C CYS A 172 20.49 -28.00 -11.90
N ASP A 173 19.79 -28.57 -10.91
CA ASP A 173 20.14 -29.86 -10.32
C ASP A 173 19.21 -30.97 -10.86
N SER A 174 19.67 -31.65 -11.92
CA SER A 174 18.91 -32.72 -12.57
C SER A 174 18.67 -33.92 -11.63
N ASP A 175 19.60 -34.21 -10.72
CA ASP A 175 19.49 -35.36 -9.81
C ASP A 175 18.41 -35.09 -8.75
N GLN A 176 18.38 -33.86 -8.21
CA GLN A 176 17.32 -33.43 -7.31
C GLN A 176 15.96 -33.36 -8.00
N LEU A 177 15.92 -32.95 -9.27
CA LEU A 177 14.68 -32.92 -10.06
C LEU A 177 14.09 -34.33 -10.21
N GLU A 178 14.92 -35.29 -10.64
CA GLU A 178 14.51 -36.69 -10.80
C GLU A 178 14.11 -37.32 -9.45
N SER A 179 14.89 -37.06 -8.39
CA SER A 179 14.57 -37.52 -7.03
C SER A 179 13.25 -36.94 -6.50
N TYR A 180 12.91 -35.71 -6.87
CA TYR A 180 11.67 -35.07 -6.45
C TYR A 180 10.47 -35.58 -7.25
N LEU A 181 10.55 -35.57 -8.59
CA LEU A 181 9.44 -35.99 -9.46
C LEU A 181 9.09 -37.47 -9.28
N SER A 182 10.07 -38.34 -9.02
CA SER A 182 9.83 -39.77 -8.74
C SER A 182 8.97 -40.03 -7.50
N LYS A 183 8.85 -39.08 -6.57
CA LYS A 183 8.05 -39.20 -5.34
C LYS A 183 6.61 -38.68 -5.52
N LEU A 184 6.29 -38.04 -6.63
CA LEU A 184 4.96 -37.47 -6.87
C LEU A 184 3.99 -38.56 -7.37
N VAL A 185 2.83 -38.67 -6.70
CA VAL A 185 1.80 -39.68 -7.03
C VAL A 185 1.09 -39.38 -8.34
N ASN A 186 1.01 -38.11 -8.74
CA ASN A 186 0.56 -37.68 -10.06
C ASN A 186 1.27 -36.36 -10.44
N PRO A 187 2.29 -36.39 -11.30
CA PRO A 187 3.01 -35.19 -11.73
C PRO A 187 2.18 -34.30 -12.68
N ASN A 188 0.99 -34.75 -13.12
CA ASN A 188 0.07 -33.90 -13.87
C ASN A 188 -0.41 -32.73 -13.00
N LEU A 189 0.18 -31.58 -13.26
CA LEU A 189 0.02 -30.33 -12.53
C LEU A 189 -1.46 -29.95 -12.48
N SER A 190 -2.06 -30.04 -11.30
CA SER A 190 -3.49 -29.89 -11.07
C SER A 190 -3.97 -28.43 -11.03
N SER A 191 -3.23 -27.51 -11.65
CA SER A 191 -3.62 -26.11 -11.78
C SER A 191 -3.90 -25.76 -13.25
N PRO A 192 -5.17 -25.73 -13.68
CA PRO A 192 -5.55 -25.31 -15.04
C PRO A 192 -5.32 -23.80 -15.31
N THR A 193 -4.69 -23.06 -14.40
CA THR A 193 -4.62 -21.58 -14.47
C THR A 193 -3.33 -21.03 -15.08
N LEU A 194 -2.25 -21.80 -15.17
CA LEU A 194 -0.96 -21.35 -15.71
C LEU A 194 -0.49 -22.27 -16.83
N ARG A 195 -0.47 -21.77 -18.08
CA ARG A 195 0.00 -22.53 -19.25
C ARG A 195 1.51 -22.81 -19.22
N HIS A 196 2.30 -21.89 -18.65
CA HIS A 196 3.78 -21.96 -18.53
C HIS A 196 4.22 -21.73 -17.09
N PRO A 197 4.07 -22.72 -16.18
CA PRO A 197 4.32 -22.56 -14.75
C PRO A 197 5.81 -22.44 -14.39
N PHE A 198 6.71 -22.79 -15.32
CA PHE A 198 8.15 -22.84 -15.10
C PHE A 198 8.95 -21.74 -15.82
N GLN A 199 8.27 -20.89 -16.61
CA GLN A 199 8.90 -19.83 -17.41
C GLN A 199 9.92 -19.02 -16.60
N SER A 200 9.54 -18.52 -15.42
CA SER A 200 10.40 -17.63 -14.62
C SER A 200 11.67 -18.31 -14.10
N SER A 201 11.62 -19.62 -13.90
CA SER A 201 12.76 -20.40 -13.44
C SER A 201 13.74 -20.69 -14.56
N PHE A 202 13.25 -20.99 -15.76
CA PHE A 202 14.12 -21.13 -16.93
C PHE A 202 14.74 -19.79 -17.33
N SER A 203 13.98 -18.69 -17.30
CA SER A 203 14.53 -17.35 -17.53
C SER A 203 15.65 -16.99 -16.54
N TYR A 204 15.44 -17.26 -15.25
CA TYR A 204 16.48 -17.08 -14.24
C TYR A 204 17.70 -17.98 -14.49
N LEU A 205 17.46 -19.23 -14.86
CA LEU A 205 18.52 -20.18 -15.14
C LEU A 205 19.39 -19.71 -16.30
N PHE A 206 18.80 -19.22 -17.40
CA PHE A 206 19.56 -18.77 -18.55
C PHE A 206 20.24 -17.41 -18.34
N ALA A 207 19.61 -16.48 -17.62
CA ALA A 207 20.18 -15.17 -17.34
C ALA A 207 21.48 -15.24 -16.49
N ASN A 208 21.59 -16.22 -15.59
CA ASN A 208 22.70 -16.30 -14.64
C ASN A 208 23.86 -17.20 -15.06
N ASN A 209 23.78 -17.82 -16.24
CA ASN A 209 24.48 -19.08 -16.43
C ASN A 209 24.91 -19.24 -17.91
N ASN A 210 26.11 -18.71 -18.22
CA ASN A 210 26.69 -18.67 -19.59
C ASN A 210 27.57 -19.88 -19.93
N ASN A 211 27.57 -20.92 -19.09
CA ASN A 211 28.53 -22.00 -19.17
C ASN A 211 28.11 -23.09 -20.18
N LYS A 212 29.07 -23.67 -20.93
CA LYS A 212 28.76 -24.68 -21.97
C LYS A 212 28.16 -25.97 -21.39
N ASP A 213 28.49 -26.32 -20.15
CA ASP A 213 28.02 -27.54 -19.50
C ASP A 213 26.52 -27.52 -19.17
N ILE A 214 25.91 -26.34 -19.11
CA ILE A 214 24.49 -26.16 -18.78
C ILE A 214 23.59 -26.77 -19.84
N ILE A 215 24.00 -26.78 -21.11
CA ILE A 215 23.19 -27.35 -22.18
C ILE A 215 22.96 -28.85 -21.93
N ASN A 216 24.01 -29.58 -21.53
CA ASN A 216 23.90 -31.01 -21.27
C ASN A 216 23.00 -31.28 -20.05
N THR A 217 23.15 -30.50 -18.99
CA THR A 217 22.29 -30.60 -17.80
C THR A 217 20.84 -30.23 -18.12
N LEU A 218 20.61 -29.21 -18.94
CA LEU A 218 19.28 -28.79 -19.37
C LEU A 218 18.61 -29.86 -20.23
N ILE A 219 19.32 -30.43 -21.21
CA ILE A 219 18.80 -31.54 -22.03
C ILE A 219 18.41 -32.71 -21.10
N ARG A 220 19.26 -33.05 -20.13
CA ARG A 220 18.95 -34.07 -19.12
C ARG A 220 17.70 -33.71 -18.30
N MET A 221 17.50 -32.45 -17.92
CA MET A 221 16.30 -31.98 -17.23
C MET A 221 15.05 -32.09 -18.12
N ILE A 222 15.14 -31.72 -19.40
CA ILE A 222 14.04 -31.85 -20.36
C ILE A 222 13.66 -33.33 -20.53
N ASP A 223 14.65 -34.23 -20.63
CA ASP A 223 14.42 -35.67 -20.68
C ASP A 223 13.76 -36.21 -19.40
N ILE A 224 14.16 -35.70 -18.23
CA ILE A 224 13.50 -36.00 -16.96
C ILE A 224 12.04 -35.56 -17.02
N PHE A 225 11.75 -34.30 -17.36
CA PHE A 225 10.37 -33.80 -17.46
C PHE A 225 9.52 -34.63 -18.43
N LYS A 226 10.08 -34.97 -19.60
CA LYS A 226 9.44 -35.81 -20.61
C LYS A 226 9.10 -37.20 -20.07
N ARG A 227 9.99 -37.84 -19.30
CA ARG A 227 9.73 -39.14 -18.64
C ARG A 227 8.55 -39.09 -17.68
N TYR A 228 8.31 -37.93 -17.05
CA TYR A 228 7.16 -37.70 -16.16
C TYR A 228 5.96 -37.06 -16.87
N SER A 229 5.94 -37.03 -18.22
CA SER A 229 4.85 -36.45 -19.03
C SER A 229 4.59 -34.95 -18.79
N ILE A 230 5.60 -34.22 -18.32
CA ILE A 230 5.54 -32.76 -18.16
C ILE A 230 6.19 -32.13 -19.39
N ASN A 231 5.42 -31.35 -20.15
CA ASN A 231 5.95 -30.63 -21.30
C ASN A 231 6.44 -29.24 -20.88
N VAL A 232 7.76 -29.04 -20.94
CA VAL A 232 8.41 -27.78 -20.56
C VAL A 232 9.03 -27.04 -21.74
N ILE A 233 8.83 -27.51 -22.97
CA ILE A 233 9.48 -26.92 -24.16
C ILE A 233 9.08 -25.45 -24.34
N GLY A 234 7.80 -25.12 -24.09
CA GLY A 234 7.32 -23.74 -24.10
C GLY A 234 8.00 -22.87 -23.04
N ASP A 235 8.08 -23.35 -21.78
CA ASP A 235 8.78 -22.65 -20.69
C ASP A 235 10.27 -22.44 -20.99
N VAL A 236 10.93 -23.45 -21.56
CA VAL A 236 12.35 -23.39 -21.97
C VAL A 236 12.54 -22.38 -23.10
N LEU A 237 11.65 -22.38 -24.11
CA LEU A 237 11.69 -21.43 -25.21
C LEU A 237 11.53 -20.00 -24.72
N ILE A 238 10.57 -19.74 -23.81
CA ILE A 238 10.39 -18.43 -23.17
C ILE A 238 11.69 -17.96 -22.54
N GLY A 239 12.26 -18.75 -21.62
CA GLY A 239 13.48 -18.35 -20.92
C GLY A 239 14.67 -18.16 -21.86
N ALA A 240 14.78 -19.00 -22.90
CA ALA A 240 15.87 -18.91 -23.87
C ALA A 240 15.76 -17.66 -24.74
N VAL A 241 14.55 -17.26 -25.13
CA VAL A 241 14.32 -16.02 -25.89
C VAL A 241 14.55 -14.79 -25.02
N GLU A 242 14.03 -14.77 -23.79
CA GLU A 242 14.26 -13.66 -22.83
C GLU A 242 15.76 -13.41 -22.56
N SER A 243 16.55 -14.49 -22.51
CA SER A 243 18.00 -14.44 -22.26
C SER A 243 18.86 -14.43 -23.52
N ASN A 244 18.26 -14.37 -24.72
CA ASN A 244 18.94 -14.48 -26.02
C ASN A 244 19.92 -15.68 -26.12
N HIS A 245 19.52 -16.84 -25.58
CA HIS A 245 20.38 -18.02 -25.49
C HIS A 245 20.34 -18.85 -26.78
N LEU A 246 20.98 -18.34 -27.84
CA LEU A 246 20.93 -18.86 -29.22
C LEU A 246 21.17 -20.37 -29.36
N LYS A 247 22.05 -20.97 -28.55
CA LYS A 247 22.33 -22.42 -28.62
C LYS A 247 21.15 -23.29 -28.21
N ILE A 248 20.37 -22.85 -27.22
CA ILE A 248 19.18 -23.58 -26.77
C ILE A 248 18.05 -23.38 -27.77
N ILE A 249 17.88 -22.15 -28.29
CA ILE A 249 16.91 -21.86 -29.35
C ILE A 249 17.21 -22.74 -30.58
N LYS A 250 18.47 -22.79 -31.02
CA LYS A 250 18.91 -23.66 -32.11
C LYS A 250 18.62 -25.14 -31.81
N TRP A 251 18.91 -25.61 -30.60
CA TRP A 251 18.59 -26.98 -30.20
C TRP A 251 17.08 -27.27 -30.25
N ILE A 252 16.24 -26.33 -29.80
CA ILE A 252 14.77 -26.46 -29.88
C ILE A 252 14.34 -26.56 -31.35
N VAL A 253 14.82 -25.66 -32.21
CA VAL A 253 14.49 -25.65 -33.65
C VAL A 253 14.91 -26.95 -34.34
N GLU A 254 16.05 -27.53 -33.97
CA GLU A 254 16.57 -28.77 -34.57
C GLU A 254 15.89 -30.04 -34.05
N ASN A 255 15.26 -30.01 -32.86
CA ASN A 255 14.77 -31.22 -32.17
C ASN A 255 13.25 -31.25 -31.95
N VAL A 256 12.54 -30.13 -32.13
CA VAL A 256 11.07 -30.06 -32.01
C VAL A 256 10.45 -30.09 -33.41
N PRO A 257 9.42 -30.93 -33.67
CA PRO A 257 8.74 -30.97 -34.95
C PRO A 257 8.21 -29.58 -35.35
N ASN A 258 8.33 -29.22 -36.63
CA ASN A 258 7.98 -27.88 -37.11
C ASN A 258 6.54 -27.48 -36.79
N ASP A 259 5.57 -28.41 -36.93
CA ASP A 259 4.16 -28.14 -36.62
C ASP A 259 3.94 -27.83 -35.14
N GLU A 260 4.68 -28.50 -34.23
CA GLU A 260 4.64 -28.22 -32.80
C GLU A 260 5.33 -26.88 -32.46
N LEU A 261 6.47 -26.59 -33.10
CA LEU A 261 7.18 -25.33 -32.94
C LEU A 261 6.33 -24.13 -33.36
N VAL A 262 5.61 -24.24 -34.49
CA VAL A 262 4.64 -23.22 -34.94
C VAL A 262 3.53 -23.06 -33.91
N ALA A 263 2.98 -24.15 -33.38
CA ALA A 263 1.96 -24.10 -32.34
C ALA A 263 2.46 -23.41 -31.05
N TYR A 264 3.72 -23.62 -30.65
CA TYR A 264 4.33 -22.88 -29.54
C TYR A 264 4.46 -21.39 -29.83
N CYS A 265 4.96 -21.02 -31.01
CA CYS A 265 5.09 -19.60 -31.38
C CYS A 265 3.73 -18.89 -31.50
N GLN A 266 2.65 -19.66 -31.74
CA GLN A 266 1.28 -19.16 -31.74
C GLN A 266 0.65 -19.04 -30.34
N ASP A 267 1.27 -19.60 -29.30
CA ASP A 267 0.82 -19.39 -27.93
C ASP A 267 1.02 -17.91 -27.55
N HIS A 268 -0.03 -17.28 -27.02
CA HIS A 268 -0.04 -15.85 -26.71
C HIS A 268 1.08 -15.42 -25.76
N ILE A 269 1.47 -16.26 -24.80
CA ILE A 269 2.54 -15.92 -23.85
C ILE A 269 3.90 -15.95 -24.55
N ILE A 270 4.16 -16.99 -25.34
CA ILE A 270 5.41 -17.14 -26.11
C ILE A 270 5.52 -16.04 -27.17
N SER A 271 4.45 -15.76 -27.91
CA SER A 271 4.39 -14.67 -28.88
C SER A 271 4.75 -13.32 -28.24
N ASN A 272 4.21 -13.02 -27.06
CA ASN A 272 4.52 -11.77 -26.35
C ASN A 272 5.99 -11.69 -25.91
N VAL A 273 6.58 -12.81 -25.49
CA VAL A 273 7.99 -12.90 -25.13
C VAL A 273 8.87 -12.67 -26.35
N ILE A 274 8.52 -13.28 -27.49
CA ILE A 274 9.23 -13.07 -28.75
C ILE A 274 9.11 -11.62 -29.22
N GLU A 275 7.93 -11.01 -29.16
CA GLU A 275 7.75 -9.59 -29.46
C GLU A 275 8.67 -8.71 -28.62
N THR A 276 8.75 -9.02 -27.32
CA THR A 276 9.49 -8.20 -26.36
C THR A 276 11.00 -8.39 -26.45
N HIS A 277 11.48 -9.62 -26.63
CA HIS A 277 12.89 -9.97 -26.47
C HIS A 277 13.56 -10.55 -27.73
N GLY A 278 12.78 -10.97 -28.72
CA GLY A 278 13.28 -11.64 -29.91
C GLY A 278 14.23 -10.76 -30.72
N LYS A 279 15.51 -11.14 -30.75
CA LYS A 279 16.55 -10.51 -31.57
C LYS A 279 16.53 -11.04 -32.99
N LYS A 280 17.11 -10.27 -33.91
CA LYS A 280 17.14 -10.61 -35.34
C LYS A 280 17.51 -12.06 -35.62
N GLU A 281 18.58 -12.57 -35.00
CA GLU A 281 19.04 -13.95 -35.19
C GLU A 281 18.00 -14.98 -34.71
N VAL A 282 17.31 -14.70 -33.60
CA VAL A 282 16.25 -15.55 -33.05
C VAL A 282 15.02 -15.56 -33.97
N LEU A 283 14.62 -14.39 -34.45
CA LEU A 283 13.47 -14.24 -35.35
C LEU A 283 13.69 -14.95 -36.69
N GLU A 284 14.92 -14.89 -37.20
CA GLU A 284 15.34 -15.62 -38.40
C GLU A 284 15.37 -17.14 -38.16
N MET A 285 15.86 -17.61 -37.01
CA MET A 285 15.85 -19.04 -36.67
C MET A 285 14.42 -19.61 -36.52
N LEU A 286 13.51 -18.85 -35.91
CA LEU A 286 12.13 -19.26 -35.69
C LEU A 286 11.22 -19.08 -36.93
N SER A 287 11.74 -18.52 -38.03
CA SER A 287 11.01 -18.31 -39.30
C SER A 287 9.67 -17.56 -39.15
N ILE A 288 9.63 -16.56 -38.26
CA ILE A 288 8.40 -15.85 -37.88
C ILE A 288 7.81 -15.02 -39.04
N SER A 289 8.66 -14.59 -39.98
CA SER A 289 8.25 -13.79 -41.15
C SER A 289 7.24 -14.49 -42.05
N ASP A 290 7.19 -15.81 -42.02
CA ASP A 290 6.42 -16.59 -43.00
C ASP A 290 4.99 -16.89 -42.50
N ASN A 291 4.71 -16.63 -41.22
CA ASN A 291 3.42 -16.91 -40.60
C ASN A 291 3.16 -15.97 -39.41
N PRO A 292 2.97 -14.65 -39.64
CA PRO A 292 2.61 -13.76 -38.56
C PRO A 292 1.31 -14.25 -37.92
N THR A 293 1.36 -14.52 -36.62
CA THR A 293 0.20 -14.83 -35.81
C THR A 293 -0.90 -13.82 -36.12
N ARG A 294 -2.08 -14.28 -36.55
CA ARG A 294 -3.26 -13.45 -36.88
C ARG A 294 -3.86 -12.72 -35.66
N ALA A 295 -3.05 -12.40 -34.66
CA ALA A 295 -3.49 -11.59 -33.54
C ALA A 295 -3.59 -10.14 -34.00
N ASP A 296 -4.77 -9.55 -33.84
CA ASP A 296 -5.04 -8.12 -34.11
C ASP A 296 -4.07 -7.16 -33.37
N TRP A 297 -3.27 -7.68 -32.43
CA TRP A 297 -2.41 -6.95 -31.51
C TRP A 297 -0.90 -7.15 -31.73
N ILE A 298 -0.49 -7.91 -32.75
CA ILE A 298 0.93 -8.20 -32.99
C ILE A 298 1.77 -6.91 -33.13
N GLY A 299 2.96 -6.91 -32.52
CA GLY A 299 3.90 -5.78 -32.56
C GLY A 299 3.68 -4.72 -31.46
N THR A 300 2.53 -4.70 -30.78
CA THR A 300 2.26 -3.74 -29.70
C THR A 300 3.26 -3.88 -28.55
N ASN A 301 3.59 -5.11 -28.15
CA ASN A 301 4.57 -5.34 -27.08
C ASN A 301 5.98 -5.00 -27.52
N ALA A 302 6.32 -5.32 -28.78
CA ALA A 302 7.60 -4.96 -29.38
C ALA A 302 7.79 -3.45 -29.39
N ILE A 303 6.76 -2.69 -29.77
CA ILE A 303 6.80 -1.22 -29.71
C ILE A 303 6.98 -0.78 -28.27
N ARG A 304 6.10 -1.18 -27.34
CA ARG A 304 6.17 -0.80 -25.93
C ARG A 304 7.57 -1.00 -25.32
N GLN A 305 8.24 -2.09 -25.68
CA GLN A 305 9.54 -2.49 -25.15
C GLN A 305 10.70 -1.98 -25.99
N GLY A 306 10.44 -1.54 -27.23
CA GLY A 306 11.46 -1.02 -28.12
C GLY A 306 12.24 -2.00 -28.94
N ASN A 307 11.65 -3.14 -29.21
CA ASN A 307 12.33 -4.18 -29.93
C ASN A 307 12.32 -3.89 -31.43
N LEU A 308 13.24 -3.02 -31.88
CA LEU A 308 13.38 -2.61 -33.27
C LEU A 308 13.61 -3.79 -34.21
N ASP A 309 14.29 -4.85 -33.76
CA ASP A 309 14.51 -6.07 -34.55
C ASP A 309 13.18 -6.76 -34.91
N PHE A 310 12.26 -6.83 -33.94
CA PHE A 310 10.93 -7.40 -34.17
C PHE A 310 10.06 -6.49 -35.03
N VAL A 311 10.09 -5.18 -34.78
CA VAL A 311 9.36 -4.20 -35.61
C VAL A 311 9.87 -4.23 -37.05
N GLU A 312 11.18 -4.34 -37.28
CA GLU A 312 11.73 -4.48 -38.62
C GLU A 312 11.32 -5.81 -39.26
N CYS A 313 11.32 -6.90 -38.49
CA CYS A 313 10.88 -8.22 -38.97
C CYS A 313 9.43 -8.20 -39.45
N ILE A 314 8.51 -7.65 -38.65
CA ILE A 314 7.08 -7.63 -39.01
C ILE A 314 6.79 -6.68 -40.17
N LEU A 315 7.52 -5.58 -40.31
CA LEU A 315 7.36 -4.66 -41.44
C LEU A 315 7.75 -5.27 -42.79
N LYS A 316 8.49 -6.39 -42.82
CA LYS A 316 8.75 -7.16 -44.06
C LYS A 316 7.52 -7.92 -44.56
N THR A 317 6.55 -8.16 -43.68
CA THR A 317 5.29 -8.84 -44.03
C THR A 317 4.26 -7.82 -44.57
N PRO A 318 3.37 -8.23 -45.47
CA PRO A 318 2.31 -7.35 -45.95
C PRO A 318 1.29 -7.08 -44.83
N LEU A 319 1.41 -5.90 -44.21
CA LEU A 319 0.47 -5.38 -43.22
C LEU A 319 -0.53 -4.44 -43.88
N ASP A 320 -1.79 -4.49 -43.44
CA ASP A 320 -2.80 -3.52 -43.87
C ASP A 320 -2.56 -2.13 -43.26
N ASN A 321 -3.13 -1.10 -43.90
CA ASN A 321 -2.96 0.29 -43.45
C ASN A 321 -3.49 0.51 -42.03
N SER A 322 -4.60 -0.12 -41.64
CA SER A 322 -5.15 0.00 -40.29
C SER A 322 -4.17 -0.47 -39.22
N HIS A 323 -3.46 -1.57 -39.48
CA HIS A 323 -2.48 -2.14 -38.57
C HIS A 323 -1.24 -1.26 -38.46
N VAL A 324 -0.74 -0.74 -39.58
CA VAL A 324 0.40 0.20 -39.59
C VAL A 324 0.05 1.48 -38.83
N ILE A 325 -1.14 2.02 -39.03
CA ILE A 325 -1.58 3.23 -38.33
C ILE A 325 -1.71 2.97 -36.82
N ARG A 326 -2.28 1.83 -36.43
CA ARG A 326 -2.34 1.41 -35.02
C ARG A 326 -0.93 1.32 -34.41
N MET A 327 0.02 0.70 -35.11
CA MET A 327 1.41 0.66 -34.67
C MET A 327 2.00 2.07 -34.51
N LEU A 328 1.76 2.99 -35.45
CA LEU A 328 2.21 4.38 -35.33
C LEU A 328 1.60 5.07 -34.08
N VAL A 329 0.31 4.86 -33.80
CA VAL A 329 -0.32 5.37 -32.57
C VAL A 329 0.33 4.75 -31.33
N ASP A 330 0.54 3.44 -31.31
CA ASP A 330 1.21 2.75 -30.19
C ASP A 330 2.63 3.31 -29.95
N THR A 331 3.39 3.64 -31.01
CA THR A 331 4.73 4.23 -30.83
C THR A 331 4.68 5.60 -30.16
N ILE A 332 3.62 6.39 -30.38
CA ILE A 332 3.44 7.68 -29.72
C ILE A 332 3.02 7.46 -28.27
N VAL A 333 2.02 6.61 -28.04
CA VAL A 333 1.50 6.27 -26.70
C VAL A 333 2.58 5.72 -25.78
N TYR A 334 3.49 4.90 -26.30
CA TYR A 334 4.60 4.33 -25.52
C TYR A 334 5.89 5.17 -25.57
N GLY A 335 5.90 6.32 -26.23
CA GLY A 335 7.06 7.21 -26.28
C GLY A 335 8.26 6.67 -27.07
N ARG A 336 8.00 5.86 -28.11
CA ARG A 336 9.01 5.16 -28.93
C ARG A 336 9.16 5.80 -30.29
N LEU A 337 9.71 7.01 -30.30
CA LEU A 337 9.95 7.77 -31.53
C LEU A 337 10.93 7.07 -32.48
N ASP A 338 11.85 6.25 -31.94
CA ASP A 338 12.72 5.36 -32.72
C ASP A 338 11.92 4.36 -33.58
N CYS A 339 10.93 3.70 -32.98
CA CYS A 339 10.00 2.83 -33.68
C CYS A 339 9.13 3.63 -34.68
N PHE A 340 8.69 4.83 -34.30
CA PHE A 340 7.88 5.70 -35.17
C PHE A 340 8.64 6.04 -36.47
N GLU A 341 9.90 6.46 -36.36
CA GLU A 341 10.76 6.73 -37.52
C GLU A 341 11.02 5.49 -38.37
N LEU A 342 11.26 4.33 -37.73
CA LEU A 342 11.46 3.07 -38.44
C LEU A 342 10.24 2.71 -39.29
N ILE A 343 9.03 2.78 -38.71
CA ILE A 343 7.78 2.47 -39.43
C ILE A 343 7.57 3.46 -40.58
N LEU A 344 7.73 4.77 -40.33
CA LEU A 344 7.59 5.79 -41.38
C LEU A 344 8.61 5.59 -42.52
N SER A 345 9.88 5.36 -42.21
CA SER A 345 10.93 5.20 -43.22
C SER A 345 10.67 4.02 -44.17
N ARG A 346 10.06 2.94 -43.68
CA ARG A 346 9.79 1.74 -44.47
C ARG A 346 8.47 1.79 -45.23
N LYS A 347 7.38 2.28 -44.60
CA LYS A 347 6.04 2.25 -45.20
C LYS A 347 5.67 3.52 -45.95
N TYR A 348 6.08 4.70 -45.46
CA TYR A 348 5.77 5.98 -46.12
C TYR A 348 6.49 6.12 -47.47
N GLN A 349 7.62 5.44 -47.66
CA GLN A 349 8.32 5.36 -48.95
C GLN A 349 7.66 4.40 -49.95
N GLN A 350 6.81 3.48 -49.49
CA GLN A 350 6.23 2.43 -50.32
C GLN A 350 4.78 2.74 -50.72
N GLU A 351 3.98 3.31 -49.81
CA GLU A 351 2.56 3.57 -50.02
C GLU A 351 2.17 4.88 -49.32
N HIS A 352 1.45 5.77 -50.01
CA HIS A 352 0.87 6.95 -49.37
C HIS A 352 -0.18 6.50 -48.34
N LEU A 353 0.19 6.52 -47.05
CA LEU A 353 -0.71 6.24 -45.93
C LEU A 353 -1.92 7.18 -45.96
N GLN A 354 -3.10 6.63 -46.23
CA GLN A 354 -4.37 7.36 -46.07
C GLN A 354 -4.83 7.21 -44.63
N LEU A 355 -4.80 8.30 -43.87
CA LEU A 355 -5.30 8.34 -42.50
C LEU A 355 -6.82 8.55 -42.51
N ASP A 356 -7.53 7.80 -41.67
CA ASP A 356 -8.94 8.03 -41.36
C ASP A 356 -9.05 9.23 -40.39
N ASP A 357 -9.93 10.18 -40.70
CA ASP A 357 -10.25 11.35 -39.87
C ASP A 357 -10.70 10.96 -38.44
N ARG A 358 -11.04 9.70 -38.18
CA ARG A 358 -11.42 9.19 -36.86
C ARG A 358 -10.25 8.92 -35.91
N ILE A 359 -9.01 8.88 -36.41
CA ILE A 359 -7.85 8.53 -35.58
C ILE A 359 -7.41 9.75 -34.79
N ILE A 360 -7.64 9.68 -33.47
CA ILE A 360 -7.31 10.75 -32.53
C ILE A 360 -6.18 10.29 -31.62
N ILE A 361 -5.08 11.04 -31.61
CA ILE A 361 -4.01 10.92 -30.62
C ILE A 361 -4.43 11.76 -29.42
N GLY A 362 -4.91 11.09 -28.37
CA GLY A 362 -5.39 11.74 -27.16
C GLY A 362 -4.34 11.90 -26.06
N ASP A 363 -3.23 11.17 -26.16
CA ASP A 363 -2.19 11.15 -25.15
C ASP A 363 -0.81 11.04 -25.79
N ILE A 364 0.09 11.92 -25.37
CA ILE A 364 1.51 11.90 -25.74
C ILE A 364 2.28 11.94 -24.42
N PRO A 365 3.13 10.95 -24.12
CA PRO A 365 3.94 10.94 -22.91
C PRO A 365 4.72 12.25 -22.77
N PRO A 366 4.74 12.88 -21.58
CA PRO A 366 5.43 14.14 -21.36
C PRO A 366 6.90 14.13 -21.79
N GLU A 367 7.60 13.00 -21.67
CA GLU A 367 9.01 12.90 -22.08
C GLU A 367 9.23 12.99 -23.59
N CYS A 368 8.20 12.67 -24.38
CA CYS A 368 8.25 12.71 -25.85
C CYS A 368 7.59 13.96 -26.43
N PHE A 369 6.84 14.70 -25.61
CA PHE A 369 6.12 15.86 -26.07
C PHE A 369 7.07 16.97 -26.54
N SER A 370 6.82 17.44 -27.75
CA SER A 370 7.37 18.70 -28.24
C SER A 370 6.39 19.31 -29.23
N VAL A 371 6.35 20.65 -29.32
CA VAL A 371 5.51 21.33 -30.32
C VAL A 371 5.93 20.92 -31.75
N GLY A 372 7.22 20.62 -31.97
CA GLY A 372 7.72 20.08 -33.23
C GLY A 372 7.11 18.71 -33.57
N LEU A 373 7.00 17.80 -32.59
CA LEU A 373 6.33 16.50 -32.80
C LEU A 373 4.85 16.68 -33.12
N VAL A 374 4.12 17.52 -32.37
CA VAL A 374 2.71 17.80 -32.64
C VAL A 374 2.52 18.38 -34.05
N THR A 375 3.36 19.34 -34.44
CA THR A 375 3.37 19.92 -35.79
C THR A 375 3.59 18.87 -36.86
N ARG A 376 4.52 17.95 -36.63
CA ARG A 376 4.78 16.85 -37.56
C ARG A 376 3.62 15.88 -37.64
N LEU A 377 2.98 15.52 -36.53
CA LEU A 377 1.82 14.61 -36.51
C LEU A 377 0.63 15.21 -37.26
N VAL A 378 0.34 16.49 -37.03
CA VAL A 378 -0.67 17.25 -37.79
C VAL A 378 -0.28 17.31 -39.27
N GLY A 379 0.99 17.57 -39.59
CA GLY A 379 1.50 17.57 -40.97
C GLY A 379 1.41 16.20 -41.67
N LEU A 380 1.40 15.11 -40.90
CA LEU A 380 1.16 13.75 -41.40
C LEU A 380 -0.33 13.43 -41.54
N GLY A 381 -1.22 14.27 -41.00
CA GLY A 381 -2.69 14.13 -41.08
C GLY A 381 -3.35 13.55 -39.84
N PHE A 382 -2.65 13.40 -38.71
CA PHE A 382 -3.25 12.93 -37.46
C PHE A 382 -4.06 14.04 -36.76
N ASN A 383 -5.19 13.66 -36.14
CA ASN A 383 -5.88 14.52 -35.19
C ASN A 383 -5.23 14.39 -33.81
N VAL A 384 -4.67 15.47 -33.28
CA VAL A 384 -4.00 15.49 -31.98
C VAL A 384 -4.86 16.26 -30.99
N GLN A 385 -5.51 15.53 -30.08
CA GLN A 385 -6.35 16.14 -29.05
C GLN A 385 -5.47 16.68 -27.91
N LEU A 386 -5.54 17.99 -27.67
CA LEU A 386 -4.76 18.65 -26.62
C LEU A 386 -5.38 18.37 -25.25
N SER A 387 -4.74 17.47 -24.50
CA SER A 387 -5.12 17.07 -23.14
C SER A 387 -4.43 17.93 -22.07
N ASP A 388 -4.90 17.85 -20.82
CA ASP A 388 -4.29 18.53 -19.65
C ASP A 388 -2.80 18.24 -19.52
N GLY A 389 -2.38 16.99 -19.78
CA GLY A 389 -0.98 16.58 -19.71
C GLY A 389 -0.12 17.31 -20.75
N MET A 390 -0.57 17.34 -22.00
CA MET A 390 0.14 18.00 -23.10
C MET A 390 0.23 19.51 -22.90
N LEU A 391 -0.86 20.13 -22.45
CA LEU A 391 -0.88 21.57 -22.14
C LEU A 391 0.07 21.90 -20.97
N ALA A 392 0.08 21.08 -19.91
CA ALA A 392 1.01 21.25 -18.80
C ALA A 392 2.47 21.12 -19.24
N THR A 393 2.82 20.16 -20.10
CA THR A 393 4.18 20.05 -20.64
C THR A 393 4.53 21.25 -21.52
N ALA A 394 3.60 21.74 -22.36
CA ALA A 394 3.80 22.95 -23.16
C ALA A 394 4.04 24.20 -22.30
N ILE A 395 3.37 24.32 -21.16
CA ILE A 395 3.60 25.39 -20.17
C ILE A 395 5.01 25.29 -19.58
N GLN A 396 5.44 24.09 -19.16
CA GLN A 396 6.77 23.86 -18.57
C GLN A 396 7.92 24.24 -19.52
N VAL A 397 7.77 23.95 -20.82
CA VAL A 397 8.76 24.34 -21.83
C VAL A 397 8.54 25.76 -22.39
N ASN A 398 7.56 26.51 -21.87
CA ASN A 398 7.18 27.85 -22.29
C ASN A 398 6.86 27.96 -23.80
N GLN A 399 6.13 26.99 -24.35
CA GLN A 399 5.70 26.92 -25.76
C GLN A 399 4.18 26.78 -25.93
N LEU A 400 3.40 27.10 -24.89
CA LEU A 400 1.93 27.06 -24.96
C LEU A 400 1.40 27.97 -26.08
N ASP A 401 2.03 29.14 -26.27
CA ASP A 401 1.72 30.10 -27.33
C ASP A 401 1.83 29.48 -28.73
N THR A 402 2.93 28.77 -28.95
CA THR A 402 3.28 28.15 -30.22
C THR A 402 2.30 27.01 -30.51
N LEU A 403 1.99 26.19 -29.50
CA LEU A 403 1.04 25.08 -29.62
C LEU A 403 -0.37 25.55 -29.93
N ILE A 404 -0.84 26.58 -29.22
CA ILE A 404 -2.20 27.10 -29.38
C ILE A 404 -2.34 27.91 -30.67
N GLY A 405 -1.27 28.57 -31.12
CA GLY A 405 -1.19 29.33 -32.37
C GLY A 405 -1.19 28.49 -33.65
N MET A 406 -1.13 27.15 -33.57
CA MET A 406 -1.13 26.25 -34.74
C MET A 406 -2.46 26.23 -35.54
N ASP A 407 -3.48 26.98 -35.12
CA ASP A 407 -4.83 27.16 -35.71
C ASP A 407 -5.25 26.08 -36.74
N SER A 408 -5.30 24.83 -36.27
CA SER A 408 -5.62 23.67 -37.08
C SER A 408 -6.89 23.00 -36.56
N PRO A 409 -7.85 22.62 -37.44
CA PRO A 409 -9.04 21.87 -37.04
C PRO A 409 -8.69 20.50 -36.43
N GLN A 410 -7.47 20.02 -36.65
CA GLN A 410 -6.95 18.75 -36.15
C GLN A 410 -6.43 18.82 -34.71
N LEU A 411 -6.58 19.98 -34.03
CA LEU A 411 -6.15 20.20 -32.65
C LEU A 411 -7.33 20.46 -31.70
N PRO A 412 -8.28 19.54 -31.48
CA PRO A 412 -9.37 19.79 -30.53
C PRO A 412 -8.84 19.93 -29.10
N LEU A 413 -9.38 20.89 -28.33
CA LEU A 413 -9.08 21.03 -26.91
C LEU A 413 -10.00 20.12 -26.09
N ARG A 414 -9.40 19.35 -25.19
CA ARG A 414 -10.12 18.62 -24.15
C ARG A 414 -9.33 18.75 -22.87
N PHE A 415 -9.68 19.76 -22.08
CA PHE A 415 -9.13 19.94 -20.74
C PHE A 415 -10.26 19.73 -19.74
N GLU A 416 -9.95 19.06 -18.62
CA GLU A 416 -10.93 18.74 -17.58
C GLU A 416 -10.77 19.66 -16.38
N ASN A 417 -9.56 20.20 -16.16
CA ASN A 417 -9.26 21.02 -14.98
C ASN A 417 -8.42 22.27 -15.30
N PHE A 418 -9.11 23.37 -15.63
CA PHE A 418 -8.50 24.67 -15.87
C PHE A 418 -7.66 25.18 -14.68
N ILE A 419 -8.15 24.96 -13.44
CA ILE A 419 -7.47 25.39 -12.21
C ILE A 419 -6.09 24.74 -12.11
N LYS A 420 -6.00 23.45 -12.44
CA LYS A 420 -4.72 22.71 -12.41
C LYS A 420 -3.72 23.25 -13.43
N LEU A 421 -4.17 23.56 -14.66
CA LEU A 421 -3.30 24.13 -15.70
C LEU A 421 -2.80 25.53 -15.32
N LEU A 422 -3.67 26.36 -14.75
CA LEU A 422 -3.29 27.67 -14.25
C LEU A 422 -2.28 27.54 -13.10
N GLY A 423 -2.49 26.59 -12.18
CA GLY A 423 -1.54 26.26 -11.11
C GLY A 423 -0.15 25.91 -11.65
N TYR A 424 -0.06 25.05 -12.67
CA TYR A 424 1.21 24.74 -13.33
C TYR A 424 1.88 25.97 -13.96
N ALA A 425 1.11 26.85 -14.61
CA ALA A 425 1.66 28.06 -15.20
C ALA A 425 2.21 29.02 -14.14
N ILE A 426 1.55 29.07 -12.97
CA ILE A 426 2.02 29.82 -11.80
C ILE A 426 3.33 29.25 -11.27
N GLU A 427 3.39 27.94 -11.04
CA GLU A 427 4.60 27.24 -10.57
C GLU A 427 5.79 27.44 -11.52
N CYS A 428 5.54 27.43 -12.83
CA CYS A 428 6.57 27.68 -13.85
C CYS A 428 6.91 29.17 -14.02
N ASN A 429 6.21 30.08 -13.32
CA ASN A 429 6.35 31.54 -13.44
C ASN A 429 6.26 32.01 -14.91
N SER A 430 5.38 31.38 -15.71
CA SER A 430 5.22 31.65 -17.14
C SER A 430 4.06 32.63 -17.37
N LEU A 431 4.37 33.93 -17.40
CA LEU A 431 3.38 34.98 -17.64
C LEU A 431 2.69 34.83 -19.01
N SER A 432 3.43 34.46 -20.05
CA SER A 432 2.87 34.22 -21.38
C SER A 432 1.83 33.09 -21.38
N SER A 433 2.10 32.00 -20.67
CA SER A 433 1.16 30.89 -20.56
C SER A 433 -0.09 31.31 -19.80
N ILE A 434 0.06 32.12 -18.75
CA ILE A 434 -1.05 32.67 -17.97
C ILE A 434 -1.93 33.58 -18.83
N ASP A 435 -1.33 34.45 -19.64
CA ASP A 435 -2.06 35.32 -20.56
C ASP A 435 -2.89 34.53 -21.56
N ILE A 436 -2.32 33.45 -22.09
CA ILE A 436 -3.02 32.57 -23.01
C ILE A 436 -4.18 31.87 -22.31
N LEU A 437 -3.95 31.31 -21.13
CA LEU A 437 -5.00 30.63 -20.37
C LEU A 437 -6.15 31.57 -20.01
N LEU A 438 -5.86 32.83 -19.65
CA LEU A 438 -6.89 33.79 -19.21
C LEU A 438 -7.60 34.51 -20.37
N HIS A 439 -6.92 34.75 -21.48
CA HIS A 439 -7.41 35.67 -22.51
C HIS A 439 -7.61 35.04 -23.89
N HIS A 440 -7.04 33.87 -24.16
CA HIS A 440 -7.16 33.27 -25.49
C HIS A 440 -8.60 32.79 -25.76
N PRO A 441 -9.17 33.03 -26.96
CA PRO A 441 -10.57 32.69 -27.27
C PRO A 441 -10.93 31.21 -27.04
N ARG A 442 -9.94 30.32 -27.19
CA ARG A 442 -10.11 28.88 -26.99
C ARG A 442 -10.36 28.47 -25.52
N PHE A 443 -10.04 29.34 -24.56
CA PHE A 443 -10.32 29.14 -23.13
C PHE A 443 -11.44 30.07 -22.62
N LYS A 444 -12.15 30.78 -23.51
CA LYS A 444 -13.20 31.72 -23.15
C LYS A 444 -14.43 30.98 -22.62
N GLY A 445 -14.90 31.34 -21.42
CA GLY A 445 -16.07 30.74 -20.75
C GLY A 445 -15.74 29.84 -19.54
N LEU A 446 -14.46 29.72 -19.19
CA LEU A 446 -13.97 28.89 -18.07
C LEU A 446 -13.37 29.73 -16.94
N SER A 447 -13.13 31.01 -17.22
CA SER A 447 -12.48 32.00 -16.35
C SER A 447 -13.40 32.59 -15.28
N ASP A 448 -14.68 32.18 -15.23
CA ASP A 448 -15.72 32.84 -14.43
C ASP A 448 -15.46 32.76 -12.91
N SER A 449 -14.53 31.91 -12.46
CA SER A 449 -13.85 32.08 -11.17
C SER A 449 -12.41 31.60 -11.25
N THR A 450 -11.44 32.53 -11.25
CA THR A 450 -10.01 32.20 -11.17
C THR A 450 -9.70 31.76 -9.74
N ILE A 451 -9.74 30.46 -9.49
CA ILE A 451 -9.36 29.87 -8.20
C ILE A 451 -7.89 29.42 -8.31
N ILE A 452 -7.04 29.86 -7.39
CA ILE A 452 -5.62 29.48 -7.31
C ILE A 452 -5.40 28.56 -6.13
N ASP A 453 -4.75 27.42 -6.36
CA ASP A 453 -4.32 26.56 -5.27
C ASP A 453 -3.15 27.18 -4.49
N ILE A 454 -3.25 27.27 -3.17
CA ILE A 454 -2.20 27.83 -2.31
C ILE A 454 -0.88 27.06 -2.40
N HIS A 455 -0.91 25.79 -2.83
CA HIS A 455 0.29 24.98 -3.02
C HIS A 455 1.23 25.54 -4.09
N CYS A 456 0.70 26.28 -5.07
CA CYS A 456 1.49 26.86 -6.16
C CYS A 456 2.24 28.15 -5.73
N ILE A 457 2.06 28.62 -4.50
CA ILE A 457 2.63 29.88 -4.00
C ILE A 457 4.02 29.63 -3.42
N THR A 458 5.05 30.17 -4.09
CA THR A 458 6.44 30.15 -3.63
C THR A 458 7.06 31.55 -3.79
N LEU A 459 8.27 31.77 -3.27
CA LEU A 459 8.98 33.05 -3.46
C LEU A 459 9.20 33.38 -4.94
N HIS A 460 9.35 32.37 -5.79
CA HIS A 460 9.59 32.56 -7.22
C HIS A 460 8.32 32.92 -8.00
N THR A 461 7.14 32.68 -7.43
CA THR A 461 5.86 32.96 -8.10
C THR A 461 5.27 34.31 -7.72
N ILE A 462 5.95 35.12 -6.90
CA ILE A 462 5.50 36.48 -6.51
C ILE A 462 5.14 37.36 -7.72
N PRO A 463 6.00 37.51 -8.75
CA PRO A 463 5.68 38.40 -9.89
C PRO A 463 4.43 37.92 -10.64
N THR A 464 4.25 36.61 -10.71
CA THR A 464 3.10 35.98 -11.35
C THR A 464 1.82 36.20 -10.53
N ILE A 465 1.88 36.08 -9.21
CA ILE A 465 0.74 36.35 -8.33
C ILE A 465 0.37 37.83 -8.36
N GLU A 466 1.34 38.74 -8.38
CA GLU A 466 1.12 40.18 -8.56
C GLU A 466 0.40 40.47 -9.88
N TYR A 467 0.85 39.84 -10.96
CA TYR A 467 0.22 39.95 -12.27
C TYR A 467 -1.24 39.47 -12.25
N LEU A 468 -1.49 38.29 -11.70
CA LEU A 468 -2.84 37.73 -11.60
C LEU A 468 -3.77 38.63 -10.78
N ILE A 469 -3.28 39.18 -9.67
CA ILE A 469 -4.04 40.08 -8.79
C ILE A 469 -4.38 41.39 -9.49
N ALA A 470 -3.50 41.87 -10.37
CA ALA A 470 -3.75 43.06 -11.17
C ALA A 470 -4.78 42.82 -12.29
N SER A 471 -4.81 41.60 -12.84
CA SER A 471 -5.62 41.26 -14.02
C SER A 471 -7.00 40.68 -13.69
N SER A 472 -7.21 40.08 -12.50
CA SER A 472 -8.41 39.30 -12.16
C SER A 472 -8.77 39.31 -10.67
N ILE A 473 -10.04 39.04 -10.32
CA ILE A 473 -10.43 38.69 -8.94
C ILE A 473 -10.10 37.21 -8.71
N ILE A 474 -9.22 36.94 -7.74
CA ILE A 474 -8.72 35.60 -7.43
C ILE A 474 -9.36 35.08 -6.14
N LYS A 475 -9.78 33.82 -6.13
CA LYS A 475 -10.06 33.09 -4.90
C LYS A 475 -8.95 32.08 -4.65
N PHE A 476 -8.60 31.80 -3.40
CA PHE A 476 -7.66 30.72 -3.10
C PHE A 476 -8.42 29.42 -2.87
N ASN A 477 -7.94 28.30 -3.39
CA ASN A 477 -8.40 26.99 -2.93
C ASN A 477 -7.51 26.55 -1.78
N TRP A 478 -8.16 26.05 -0.73
CA TRP A 478 -7.48 25.50 0.42
C TRP A 478 -7.82 24.03 0.52
N ASP A 479 -7.03 23.19 -0.14
CA ASP A 479 -7.10 21.75 0.06
C ASP A 479 -6.15 21.34 1.20
N SER A 480 -6.65 20.52 2.12
CA SER A 480 -5.88 19.98 3.25
C SER A 480 -5.05 18.75 2.89
N SER A 481 -5.16 18.25 1.66
CA SER A 481 -4.57 16.97 1.24
C SER A 481 -3.04 17.00 1.04
N SER A 482 -2.46 18.18 0.80
CA SER A 482 -1.05 18.33 0.44
C SER A 482 -0.28 19.22 1.43
N PRO A 483 1.05 19.02 1.60
CA PRO A 483 1.84 19.79 2.54
C PRO A 483 2.08 21.22 2.02
N VAL A 484 1.71 22.23 2.81
CA VAL A 484 1.88 23.66 2.50
C VAL A 484 2.88 24.31 3.46
N ASP A 485 3.81 25.11 2.95
CA ASP A 485 4.60 26.03 3.77
C ASP A 485 3.81 27.32 4.03
N TYR A 486 2.94 27.28 5.03
CA TYR A 486 2.09 28.42 5.39
C TYR A 486 2.87 29.69 5.73
N VAL A 487 4.11 29.57 6.24
CA VAL A 487 4.97 30.73 6.54
C VAL A 487 5.39 31.42 5.25
N LEU A 488 5.75 30.65 4.23
CA LEU A 488 6.09 31.17 2.90
C LEU A 488 4.89 31.84 2.25
N VAL A 489 3.75 31.15 2.24
CA VAL A 489 2.50 31.66 1.65
C VAL A 489 2.08 32.97 2.31
N ALA A 490 2.13 33.06 3.64
CA ALA A 490 1.82 34.30 4.36
C ALA A 490 2.76 35.46 3.98
N LYS A 491 4.07 35.21 3.83
CA LYS A 491 5.03 36.22 3.37
C LYS A 491 4.75 36.71 1.95
N VAL A 492 4.36 35.80 1.04
CA VAL A 492 3.98 36.17 -0.32
C VAL A 492 2.71 37.01 -0.30
N ILE A 493 1.66 36.56 0.40
CA ILE A 493 0.39 37.30 0.52
C ILE A 493 0.63 38.71 1.07
N ARG A 494 1.47 38.87 2.10
CA ARG A 494 1.84 40.19 2.65
C ARG A 494 2.36 41.16 1.59
N SER A 495 3.13 40.65 0.64
CA SER A 495 3.78 41.45 -0.39
C SER A 495 2.79 41.93 -1.45
N VAL A 496 1.68 41.21 -1.62
CA VAL A 496 0.72 41.42 -2.73
C VAL A 496 -0.69 41.80 -2.28
N TYR A 497 -0.98 41.78 -0.97
CA TYR A 497 -2.32 41.92 -0.42
C TYR A 497 -2.98 43.26 -0.80
N ARG A 498 -4.24 43.19 -1.26
CA ARG A 498 -5.14 44.34 -1.37
C ARG A 498 -6.49 44.00 -0.70
N PRO A 499 -7.12 44.96 0.02
CA PRO A 499 -8.33 44.71 0.82
C PRO A 499 -9.51 44.07 0.08
N ASP A 500 -9.63 44.31 -1.23
CA ASP A 500 -10.82 43.97 -2.02
C ASP A 500 -10.77 42.59 -2.71
N ILE A 501 -9.69 41.81 -2.52
CA ILE A 501 -9.33 40.71 -3.44
C ILE A 501 -9.46 39.31 -2.81
N ILE A 502 -9.40 39.15 -1.49
CA ILE A 502 -9.28 37.82 -0.85
C ILE A 502 -10.37 37.58 0.20
N ASP A 503 -11.04 36.43 0.17
CA ASP A 503 -12.00 36.01 1.19
C ASP A 503 -11.32 35.89 2.57
N HIS A 504 -11.90 36.54 3.57
CA HIS A 504 -11.31 36.75 4.89
C HIS A 504 -11.02 35.44 5.66
N ILE A 505 -11.75 34.35 5.41
CA ILE A 505 -11.64 33.11 6.19
C ILE A 505 -10.38 32.30 5.84
N GLN A 506 -10.10 32.16 4.54
CA GLN A 506 -8.94 31.40 4.07
C GLN A 506 -7.63 32.09 4.48
N LEU A 507 -7.65 33.42 4.43
CA LEU A 507 -6.55 34.27 4.88
C LEU A 507 -6.28 34.09 6.39
N VAL A 508 -7.33 34.07 7.24
CA VAL A 508 -7.18 33.76 8.67
C VAL A 508 -6.54 32.40 8.87
N GLY A 509 -6.96 31.39 8.13
CA GLY A 509 -6.41 30.05 8.20
C GLY A 509 -4.92 29.96 7.89
N ILE A 510 -4.49 30.56 6.78
CA ILE A 510 -3.09 30.59 6.35
C ILE A 510 -2.21 31.29 7.39
N PHE A 511 -2.60 32.50 7.82
CA PHE A 511 -1.81 33.28 8.78
C PHE A 511 -1.81 32.66 10.18
N LEU A 512 -2.88 31.98 10.56
CA LEU A 512 -2.93 31.22 11.80
C LEU A 512 -1.92 30.06 11.79
N LEU A 513 -1.92 29.24 10.73
CA LEU A 513 -0.98 28.12 10.58
C LEU A 513 0.47 28.59 10.41
N ALA A 514 0.68 29.79 9.85
CA ALA A 514 1.97 30.46 9.78
C ALA A 514 2.45 31.05 11.12
N ASN A 515 1.61 31.03 12.17
CA ASN A 515 1.86 31.70 13.45
C ASN A 515 2.10 33.22 13.28
N ASP A 516 1.27 33.86 12.48
CA ASP A 516 1.45 35.24 11.99
C ASP A 516 0.15 36.06 11.97
N ILE A 517 -0.84 35.61 12.76
CA ILE A 517 -2.18 36.18 12.79
C ILE A 517 -2.23 37.64 13.28
N GLU A 518 -1.23 38.09 14.04
CA GLU A 518 -1.08 39.47 14.52
C GLU A 518 -1.11 40.47 13.37
N TRP A 519 -0.51 40.12 12.23
CA TRP A 519 -0.49 40.98 11.05
C TRP A 519 -1.88 41.29 10.50
N LEU A 520 -2.82 40.33 10.60
CA LEU A 520 -4.20 40.55 10.16
C LEU A 520 -4.94 41.57 11.03
N PHE A 521 -4.60 41.63 12.33
CA PHE A 521 -5.12 42.65 13.23
C PHE A 521 -4.50 44.02 12.95
N ASP A 522 -3.18 44.07 12.73
CA ASP A 522 -2.47 45.32 12.42
C ASP A 522 -3.00 45.97 11.14
N GLN A 523 -3.30 45.16 10.13
CA GLN A 523 -3.91 45.62 8.87
C GLN A 523 -5.42 45.88 8.98
N LYS A 524 -6.03 45.69 10.16
CA LYS A 524 -7.47 45.83 10.41
C LYS A 524 -8.34 44.96 9.49
N ILE A 525 -7.80 43.85 9.00
CA ILE A 525 -8.51 42.89 8.15
C ILE A 525 -9.49 42.08 8.99
N ILE A 526 -9.10 41.74 10.22
CA ILE A 526 -9.96 41.07 11.21
C ILE A 526 -9.98 41.86 12.51
N THR A 527 -11.07 41.72 13.26
CA THR A 527 -11.16 42.21 14.65
C THR A 527 -11.34 41.03 15.61
N PRO A 528 -11.00 41.16 16.91
CA PRO A 528 -11.13 40.05 17.86
C PRO A 528 -12.56 39.49 17.92
N SER A 529 -13.57 40.35 17.79
CA SER A 529 -14.99 39.95 17.73
C SER A 529 -15.41 39.28 16.42
N SER A 530 -14.58 39.34 15.37
CA SER A 530 -14.88 38.81 14.04
C SER A 530 -14.54 37.33 13.91
N ILE A 531 -13.56 36.82 14.65
CA ILE A 531 -13.02 35.46 14.46
C ILE A 531 -14.06 34.40 14.83
N SER A 532 -14.65 34.51 16.01
CA SER A 532 -15.72 33.58 16.43
C SER A 532 -16.90 33.60 15.45
N LYS A 533 -17.25 34.77 14.89
CA LYS A 533 -18.32 34.94 13.88
C LYS A 533 -17.95 34.42 12.49
N LEU A 534 -16.69 34.57 12.07
CA LEU A 534 -16.16 34.04 10.81
C LEU A 534 -16.21 32.51 10.80
N LEU A 535 -16.08 31.90 11.98
CA LEU A 535 -16.11 30.46 12.22
C LEU A 535 -17.48 29.95 12.70
N ASP A 536 -18.54 30.78 12.67
CA ASP A 536 -19.90 30.40 13.11
C ASP A 536 -20.76 29.90 11.92
N GLY A 537 -21.58 28.85 12.12
CA GLY A 537 -22.51 28.29 11.11
C GLY A 537 -22.03 27.08 10.27
N ASP A 538 -22.67 26.85 9.11
CA ASP A 538 -22.49 25.74 8.12
C ASP A 538 -21.05 25.62 7.53
N ARG A 539 -20.10 26.37 8.10
CA ARG A 539 -18.67 26.44 7.83
C ARG A 539 -17.84 25.57 8.79
N SER A 540 -18.49 24.65 9.51
CA SER A 540 -17.87 23.68 10.41
C SER A 540 -16.78 22.82 9.76
N SER A 541 -16.80 22.69 8.42
CA SER A 541 -15.77 22.03 7.62
C SER A 541 -14.42 22.77 7.63
N VAL A 542 -14.41 24.11 7.60
CA VAL A 542 -13.16 24.89 7.58
C VAL A 542 -12.45 24.82 8.92
N LEU A 543 -13.18 24.95 10.03
CA LEU A 543 -12.61 24.79 11.37
C LEU A 543 -12.11 23.36 11.59
N ALA A 544 -12.88 22.35 11.17
CA ALA A 544 -12.44 20.97 11.22
C ALA A 544 -11.16 20.73 10.42
N ASN A 545 -11.05 21.30 9.21
CA ASN A 545 -9.86 21.22 8.37
C ASN A 545 -8.65 21.90 9.04
N LEU A 546 -8.86 23.06 9.68
CA LEU A 546 -7.82 23.75 10.46
C LEU A 546 -7.28 22.90 11.60
N PHE A 547 -8.18 22.28 12.37
CA PHE A 547 -7.80 21.33 13.42
C PHE A 547 -7.04 20.14 12.83
N ASN A 548 -7.51 19.59 11.72
CA ASN A 548 -6.88 18.46 11.05
C ASN A 548 -5.43 18.78 10.63
N ILE A 549 -5.24 19.86 9.89
CA ILE A 549 -3.92 20.30 9.43
C ILE A 549 -3.01 20.60 10.63
N ALA A 550 -3.49 21.35 11.62
CA ALA A 550 -2.68 21.71 12.77
C ALA A 550 -2.27 20.51 13.62
N CYS A 551 -3.13 19.50 13.75
CA CYS A 551 -2.82 18.26 14.48
C CYS A 551 -1.83 17.37 13.73
N GLN A 552 -2.02 17.21 12.41
CA GLN A 552 -1.17 16.34 11.59
C GLN A 552 0.22 16.95 11.35
N ALA A 553 0.30 18.26 11.10
CA ALA A 553 1.56 18.97 10.84
C ALA A 553 2.24 19.54 12.11
N GLY A 554 1.62 19.40 13.29
CA GLY A 554 2.21 19.82 14.56
C GLY A 554 2.22 21.33 14.81
N HIS A 555 1.26 22.08 14.25
CA HIS A 555 1.13 23.53 14.46
C HIS A 555 0.45 23.85 15.81
N TYR A 556 1.10 23.52 16.93
CA TYR A 556 0.49 23.62 18.27
C TYR A 556 0.13 25.05 18.71
N LYS A 557 0.84 26.08 18.23
CA LYS A 557 0.50 27.48 18.51
C LYS A 557 -0.82 27.89 17.85
N ALA A 558 -1.08 27.40 16.64
CA ALA A 558 -2.35 27.60 15.96
C ALA A 558 -3.49 26.94 16.75
N LEU A 559 -3.26 25.72 17.27
CA LEU A 559 -4.23 25.06 18.16
C LEU A 559 -4.46 25.85 19.44
N ASP A 560 -3.41 26.31 20.13
CA ASP A 560 -3.56 27.13 21.34
C ASP A 560 -4.43 28.38 21.05
N TYR A 561 -4.17 29.07 19.93
CA TYR A 561 -4.97 30.20 19.50
C TYR A 561 -6.44 29.83 19.23
N LEU A 562 -6.71 28.70 18.55
CA LEU A 562 -8.08 28.24 18.29
C LEU A 562 -8.82 27.94 19.60
N PHE A 563 -8.16 27.30 20.56
CA PHE A 563 -8.75 27.02 21.87
C PHE A 563 -9.06 28.29 22.67
N ASP A 564 -8.24 29.33 22.54
CA ASP A 564 -8.41 30.58 23.27
C ASP A 564 -9.48 31.51 22.64
N ASN A 565 -9.76 31.36 21.33
CA ASN A 565 -10.61 32.29 20.57
C ASN A 565 -11.89 31.68 19.98
N CYS A 566 -12.07 30.35 20.01
CA CYS A 566 -13.30 29.67 19.60
C CYS A 566 -14.17 29.31 20.80
N SER A 567 -15.49 29.26 20.60
CA SER A 567 -16.41 28.76 21.64
C SER A 567 -16.22 27.25 21.84
N THR A 568 -16.55 26.78 23.04
CA THR A 568 -16.54 25.35 23.39
C THR A 568 -17.41 24.52 22.43
N TYR A 569 -18.56 25.04 22.03
CA TYR A 569 -19.46 24.43 21.05
C TYR A 569 -18.81 24.24 19.67
N GLN A 570 -18.01 25.21 19.21
CA GLN A 570 -17.30 25.12 17.92
C GLN A 570 -16.20 24.05 17.94
N ILE A 571 -15.51 23.91 19.07
CA ILE A 571 -14.44 22.91 19.26
C ILE A 571 -15.03 21.51 19.47
N ALA A 572 -16.21 21.42 20.09
CA ALA A 572 -16.92 20.18 20.42
C ALA A 572 -17.41 19.35 19.21
N ASN A 573 -17.13 19.79 17.98
CA ASN A 573 -17.47 19.05 16.78
C ASN A 573 -16.68 17.73 16.69
N HIS A 574 -17.37 16.65 16.31
CA HIS A 574 -16.80 15.32 16.12
C HIS A 574 -15.54 15.33 15.22
N LEU A 575 -15.54 16.10 14.14
CA LEU A 575 -14.40 16.15 13.21
C LEU A 575 -13.15 16.76 13.89
N SER A 576 -13.29 17.88 14.59
CA SER A 576 -12.20 18.52 15.32
C SER A 576 -11.63 17.63 16.43
N LEU A 577 -12.51 16.95 17.18
CA LEU A 577 -12.09 15.99 18.21
C LEU A 577 -11.40 14.76 17.61
N THR A 578 -11.84 14.29 16.44
CA THR A 578 -11.18 13.20 15.71
C THR A 578 -9.76 13.60 15.31
N SER A 579 -9.58 14.82 14.79
CA SER A 579 -8.27 15.36 14.44
C SER A 579 -7.34 15.51 15.65
N LEU A 580 -7.86 15.94 16.82
CA LEU A 580 -7.07 15.99 18.06
C LEU A 580 -6.58 14.60 18.49
N ALA A 581 -7.31 13.53 18.19
CA ALA A 581 -6.84 12.18 18.46
C ALA A 581 -5.64 11.77 17.60
N GLN A 582 -5.42 12.45 16.46
CA GLN A 582 -4.34 12.18 15.50
C GLN A 582 -3.02 12.92 15.81
N ILE A 583 -2.98 13.82 16.81
CA ILE A 583 -1.76 14.55 17.19
C ILE A 583 -0.59 13.57 17.38
N THR A 584 0.52 13.72 16.67
CA THR A 584 1.61 12.72 16.72
C THR A 584 2.39 12.74 18.04
N ASP A 585 2.51 13.89 18.69
CA ASP A 585 3.20 14.07 19.98
C ASP A 585 2.28 13.73 21.17
N ASP A 586 2.68 12.76 21.99
CA ASP A 586 1.89 12.29 23.13
C ASP A 586 1.73 13.36 24.23
N GLN A 587 2.72 14.21 24.48
CA GLN A 587 2.62 15.28 25.50
C GLN A 587 1.63 16.36 25.06
N GLN A 588 1.66 16.72 23.77
CA GLN A 588 0.74 17.70 23.19
C GLN A 588 -0.69 17.13 23.15
N PHE A 589 -0.84 15.87 22.78
CA PHE A 589 -2.11 15.15 22.86
C PHE A 589 -2.69 15.23 24.27
N GLU A 590 -1.91 14.88 25.31
CA GLU A 590 -2.38 14.93 26.71
C GLU A 590 -2.78 16.35 27.12
N ARG A 591 -1.98 17.36 26.74
CA ARG A 591 -2.25 18.78 27.04
C ARG A 591 -3.59 19.24 26.46
N PHE A 592 -3.84 19.00 25.17
CA PHE A 592 -5.06 19.44 24.50
C PHE A 592 -6.29 18.65 24.94
N TRP A 593 -6.16 17.33 25.15
CA TRP A 593 -7.27 16.53 25.67
C TRP A 593 -7.63 16.89 27.12
N THR A 594 -6.66 17.31 27.93
CA THR A 594 -6.94 17.85 29.27
C THR A 594 -7.73 19.17 29.19
N LYS A 595 -7.44 20.04 28.20
CA LYS A 595 -8.23 21.26 27.93
C LYS A 595 -9.68 20.91 27.55
N ILE A 596 -9.89 19.89 26.72
CA ILE A 596 -11.24 19.36 26.41
C ILE A 596 -11.92 18.81 27.66
N GLY A 597 -11.17 18.13 28.53
CA GLY A 597 -11.64 17.62 29.83
C GLY A 597 -12.13 18.68 30.81
N ALA A 598 -11.87 19.97 30.55
CA ALA A 598 -12.44 21.09 31.32
C ALA A 598 -13.79 21.57 30.76
N MET A 599 -14.17 21.14 29.56
CA MET A 599 -15.41 21.54 28.88
C MET A 599 -16.54 20.56 29.24
N THR A 600 -17.66 21.06 29.75
CA THR A 600 -18.77 20.23 30.27
C THR A 600 -19.95 20.06 29.30
N GLU A 601 -19.72 20.23 27.99
CA GLU A 601 -20.79 20.17 26.98
C GLU A 601 -21.18 18.74 26.57
N THR A 602 -22.48 18.50 26.40
CA THR A 602 -23.05 17.19 26.04
C THR A 602 -22.62 16.68 24.65
N GLY A 603 -22.32 17.57 23.70
CA GLY A 603 -21.83 17.20 22.36
C GLY A 603 -20.42 16.61 22.34
N ILE A 604 -19.57 17.03 23.29
CA ILE A 604 -18.21 16.50 23.48
C ILE A 604 -18.29 15.04 23.94
N VAL A 605 -19.25 14.75 24.83
CA VAL A 605 -19.47 13.43 25.44
C VAL A 605 -19.76 12.37 24.38
N SER A 606 -20.75 12.60 23.52
CA SER A 606 -21.14 11.63 22.49
C SER A 606 -20.04 11.42 21.44
N SER A 607 -19.36 12.50 21.04
CA SER A 607 -18.25 12.44 20.08
C SER A 607 -17.03 11.70 20.65
N THR A 608 -16.69 11.93 21.92
CA THR A 608 -15.57 11.26 22.60
C THR A 608 -15.80 9.75 22.68
N VAL A 609 -17.01 9.31 23.03
CA VAL A 609 -17.39 7.88 23.06
C VAL A 609 -17.24 7.23 21.68
N ARG A 610 -17.68 7.92 20.63
CA ARG A 610 -17.54 7.46 19.25
C ARG A 610 -16.08 7.32 18.84
N ILE A 611 -15.23 8.30 19.16
CA ILE A 611 -13.79 8.28 18.83
C ILE A 611 -13.09 7.14 19.58
N ILE A 612 -13.36 6.94 20.87
CA ILE A 612 -12.83 5.81 21.66
C ILE A 612 -13.17 4.48 20.97
N SER A 613 -14.42 4.32 20.56
CA SER A 613 -14.87 3.10 19.87
C SER A 613 -14.17 2.91 18.53
N GLN A 614 -14.02 3.97 17.73
CA GLN A 614 -13.34 3.89 16.44
C GLN A 614 -11.84 3.59 16.58
N ILE A 615 -11.13 4.19 17.55
CA ILE A 615 -9.71 3.89 17.82
C ILE A 615 -9.52 2.41 18.17
N ILE A 616 -10.44 1.83 18.96
CA ILE A 616 -10.36 0.43 19.38
C ILE A 616 -10.73 -0.54 18.24
N LEU A 617 -11.78 -0.23 17.48
CA LEU A 617 -12.29 -1.12 16.43
C LEU A 617 -11.52 -1.03 15.12
N SER A 618 -10.97 0.15 14.78
CA SER A 618 -10.33 0.42 13.49
C SER A 618 -9.18 1.43 13.64
N PRO A 619 -8.11 1.08 14.39
CA PRO A 619 -7.00 1.98 14.67
C PRO A 619 -6.27 2.47 13.41
N LYS A 620 -6.27 1.66 12.33
CA LYS A 620 -5.66 1.99 11.05
C LYS A 620 -6.39 3.12 10.31
N ASP A 621 -7.72 3.18 10.43
CA ASP A 621 -8.53 4.15 9.70
C ASP A 621 -8.36 5.57 10.25
N ILE A 622 -7.99 5.70 11.53
CA ILE A 622 -7.79 6.98 12.21
C ILE A 622 -6.29 7.34 12.30
N GLN A 623 -5.37 6.44 11.89
CA GLN A 623 -3.93 6.62 12.06
C GLN A 623 -3.52 6.99 13.50
N CYS A 624 -4.21 6.43 14.50
CA CYS A 624 -4.04 6.81 15.91
C CYS A 624 -3.40 5.68 16.71
N ASN A 625 -2.66 6.06 17.76
CA ASN A 625 -2.13 5.12 18.73
C ASN A 625 -3.26 4.55 19.61
N PRO A 626 -3.55 3.24 19.57
CA PRO A 626 -4.66 2.63 20.33
C PRO A 626 -4.59 2.88 21.83
N LYS A 627 -3.38 3.05 22.38
CA LYS A 627 -3.16 3.31 23.83
C LYS A 627 -3.79 4.64 24.30
N ARG A 628 -4.08 5.57 23.37
CA ARG A 628 -4.72 6.85 23.67
C ARG A 628 -6.18 6.72 24.07
N ALA A 629 -6.88 5.68 23.62
CA ALA A 629 -8.26 5.44 24.00
C ALA A 629 -8.42 5.33 25.52
N LYS A 630 -7.45 4.72 26.22
CA LYS A 630 -7.44 4.65 27.68
C LYS A 630 -7.36 6.03 28.33
N PHE A 631 -6.44 6.87 27.87
CA PHE A 631 -6.28 8.23 28.38
C PHE A 631 -7.56 9.05 28.20
N MET A 632 -8.22 8.93 27.04
CA MET A 632 -9.51 9.58 26.78
C MET A 632 -10.61 9.08 27.72
N VAL A 633 -10.63 7.78 28.03
CA VAL A 633 -11.56 7.17 29.01
C VAL A 633 -11.31 7.70 30.43
N ASP A 634 -10.05 7.90 30.83
CA ASP A 634 -9.71 8.44 32.15
C ASP A 634 -10.17 9.90 32.30
N ILE A 635 -10.00 10.72 31.25
CA ILE A 635 -10.54 12.09 31.19
C ILE A 635 -12.08 12.06 31.28
N TYR A 636 -12.72 11.17 30.51
CA TYR A 636 -14.18 11.01 30.55
C TYR A 636 -14.68 10.67 31.96
N GLY A 637 -13.98 9.79 32.68
CA GLY A 637 -14.31 9.46 34.07
C GLY A 637 -14.22 10.64 35.02
N THR A 638 -13.27 11.54 34.80
CA THR A 638 -13.12 12.78 35.58
C THR A 638 -14.28 13.73 35.31
N LEU A 639 -14.68 13.89 34.05
CA LEU A 639 -15.86 14.66 33.64
C LEU A 639 -17.14 14.09 34.25
N TYR A 640 -17.35 12.78 34.12
CA TYR A 640 -18.52 12.07 34.64
C TYR A 640 -18.68 12.26 36.15
N ARG A 641 -17.59 12.12 36.92
CA ARG A 641 -17.64 12.34 38.39
C ARG A 641 -17.95 13.80 38.74
N SER A 642 -17.49 14.74 37.93
CA SER A 642 -17.75 16.17 38.14
C SER A 642 -19.18 16.54 37.83
N SER A 643 -19.78 15.96 36.78
CA SER A 643 -21.19 16.16 36.45
C SER A 643 -22.13 15.58 37.52
N GLN A 644 -21.78 14.43 38.11
CA GLN A 644 -22.56 13.81 39.19
C GLN A 644 -22.55 14.62 40.50
N LYS A 645 -21.51 15.42 40.75
CA LYS A 645 -21.44 16.30 41.93
C LYS A 645 -22.25 17.59 41.75
N ASN A 646 -22.43 18.05 40.52
CA ASN A 646 -23.16 19.26 40.19
C ASN A 646 -24.64 18.92 39.89
N ASN A 647 -25.42 18.63 40.92
CA ASN A 647 -26.83 18.22 40.88
C ASN A 647 -27.83 19.19 40.23
N ASN A 648 -27.38 20.32 39.65
CA ASN A 648 -28.25 21.40 39.19
C ASN A 648 -28.44 21.52 37.67
N ASN A 649 -27.79 20.69 36.83
CA ASN A 649 -27.96 20.74 35.37
C ASN A 649 -28.51 19.41 34.80
N ASN A 650 -29.60 19.50 34.03
CA ASN A 650 -30.44 18.41 33.51
C ASN A 650 -29.81 17.46 32.46
N ALA A 651 -28.49 17.38 32.33
CA ALA A 651 -27.84 16.47 31.40
C ALA A 651 -26.96 15.46 32.14
N VAL A 652 -27.57 14.36 32.59
CA VAL A 652 -26.82 13.22 33.17
C VAL A 652 -25.94 12.61 32.08
N MET A 653 -24.62 12.75 32.21
CA MET A 653 -23.68 12.04 31.36
C MET A 653 -23.96 10.53 31.46
N LYS A 654 -23.99 9.84 30.32
CA LYS A 654 -24.19 8.39 30.28
C LYS A 654 -22.85 7.67 30.43
N PRO A 655 -22.80 6.44 30.98
CA PRO A 655 -21.61 5.62 30.90
C PRO A 655 -21.18 5.36 29.45
N ILE A 656 -19.89 5.10 29.25
CA ILE A 656 -19.37 4.67 27.94
C ILE A 656 -19.83 3.24 27.68
N GLY A 657 -20.68 3.07 26.67
CA GLY A 657 -21.13 1.75 26.20
C GLY A 657 -19.98 0.94 25.59
N CYS A 658 -19.89 -0.34 25.94
CA CYS A 658 -18.97 -1.24 25.25
C CYS A 658 -19.40 -1.49 23.78
N PRO A 659 -18.46 -1.61 22.82
CA PRO A 659 -18.78 -1.98 21.44
C PRO A 659 -19.56 -3.30 21.36
N SER A 660 -20.47 -3.47 20.40
CA SER A 660 -21.20 -4.75 20.30
C SER A 660 -20.27 -5.90 19.88
N ILE A 661 -20.49 -7.12 20.38
CA ILE A 661 -19.71 -8.30 19.96
C ILE A 661 -19.81 -8.52 18.45
N LEU A 662 -21.00 -8.28 17.88
CA LEU A 662 -21.23 -8.38 16.44
C LEU A 662 -20.35 -7.40 15.66
N ALA A 663 -20.13 -6.18 16.15
CA ALA A 663 -19.22 -5.24 15.51
C ALA A 663 -17.78 -5.77 15.47
N LEU A 664 -17.33 -6.49 16.52
CA LEU A 664 -15.99 -7.10 16.54
C LEU A 664 -15.76 -8.12 15.42
N ASP A 665 -16.81 -8.78 14.93
CA ASP A 665 -16.69 -9.75 13.83
C ASP A 665 -16.56 -9.07 12.45
N HIS A 666 -17.02 -7.83 12.33
CA HIS A 666 -16.95 -7.05 11.08
C HIS A 666 -15.64 -6.25 10.95
N HIS A 667 -14.91 -6.05 12.06
CA HIS A 667 -13.66 -5.31 12.06
C HIS A 667 -12.45 -6.24 12.15
N ARG A 668 -11.68 -6.34 11.06
CA ARG A 668 -10.52 -7.24 10.95
C ARG A 668 -9.32 -6.83 11.82
N PHE A 669 -9.30 -5.59 12.35
CA PHE A 669 -8.14 -4.99 13.03
C PHE A 669 -8.46 -4.45 14.42
N VAL A 670 -9.41 -5.05 15.14
CA VAL A 670 -9.72 -4.66 16.52
C VAL A 670 -8.45 -4.74 17.38
N HIS A 671 -8.16 -3.67 18.12
CA HIS A 671 -7.08 -3.62 19.09
C HIS A 671 -7.50 -4.23 20.42
N TYR A 672 -7.49 -5.56 20.50
CA TYR A 672 -7.91 -6.34 21.67
C TYR A 672 -7.26 -5.95 23.00
N PRO A 673 -5.95 -5.62 23.09
CA PRO A 673 -5.34 -5.21 24.34
C PRO A 673 -6.04 -4.00 24.96
N THR A 674 -6.31 -2.97 24.15
CA THR A 674 -7.01 -1.76 24.60
C THR A 674 -8.47 -2.03 24.88
N LEU A 675 -9.15 -2.84 24.05
CA LEU A 675 -10.54 -3.25 24.29
C LEU A 675 -10.69 -3.92 25.68
N ILE A 676 -9.77 -4.82 26.00
CA ILE A 676 -9.76 -5.57 27.26
C ILE A 676 -9.42 -4.66 28.44
N GLU A 677 -8.41 -3.81 28.28
CA GLU A 677 -8.00 -2.85 29.29
C GLU A 677 -9.12 -1.88 29.67
N VAL A 678 -9.90 -1.41 28.67
CA VAL A 678 -10.98 -0.43 28.89
C VAL A 678 -12.28 -1.09 29.35
N PHE A 679 -12.75 -2.15 28.69
CA PHE A 679 -14.12 -2.67 28.87
C PHE A 679 -14.22 -4.05 29.54
N CYS A 680 -13.09 -4.72 29.82
CA CYS A 680 -13.05 -6.01 30.48
C CYS A 680 -12.43 -5.96 31.89
N ASN A 681 -12.04 -4.78 32.38
CA ASN A 681 -11.41 -4.60 33.68
C ASN A 681 -12.34 -5.04 34.84
N SER A 682 -11.77 -5.63 35.89
CA SER A 682 -12.50 -6.09 37.09
C SER A 682 -12.92 -4.93 38.00
N GLN A 683 -12.20 -3.81 37.94
CA GLN A 683 -12.54 -2.59 38.65
C GLN A 683 -13.78 -1.95 38.00
N LYS A 684 -14.96 -2.19 38.57
CA LYS A 684 -16.19 -1.51 38.16
C LYS A 684 -16.04 -0.02 38.42
N VAL A 685 -16.05 0.75 37.34
CA VAL A 685 -16.13 2.21 37.39
C VAL A 685 -17.48 2.65 36.85
N ASP A 686 -18.10 3.64 37.50
CA ASP A 686 -19.51 4.00 37.23
C ASP A 686 -19.73 4.67 35.87
N TRP A 687 -18.66 5.01 35.16
CA TRP A 687 -18.70 5.67 33.85
C TRP A 687 -18.37 4.75 32.68
N ILE A 688 -18.23 3.44 32.89
CA ILE A 688 -17.98 2.44 31.84
C ILE A 688 -18.97 1.28 31.98
N ASP A 689 -19.75 1.04 30.93
CA ASP A 689 -20.55 -0.18 30.80
C ASP A 689 -19.66 -1.32 30.35
N ASN A 690 -19.14 -2.04 31.33
CA ASN A 690 -18.29 -3.19 31.07
C ASN A 690 -19.08 -4.33 30.42
N TYR A 691 -18.39 -5.14 29.61
CA TYR A 691 -18.95 -6.37 29.07
C TYR A 691 -19.47 -7.30 30.17
N SER A 692 -20.52 -8.06 29.84
CA SER A 692 -20.98 -9.16 30.68
C SER A 692 -19.86 -10.20 30.87
N ILE A 693 -19.92 -11.05 31.89
CA ILE A 693 -18.90 -12.09 32.11
C ILE A 693 -18.78 -13.01 30.88
N GLN A 694 -19.91 -13.35 30.26
CA GLN A 694 -19.96 -14.16 29.05
C GLN A 694 -19.27 -13.45 27.87
N ASP A 695 -19.54 -12.17 27.68
CA ASP A 695 -18.96 -11.37 26.60
C ASP A 695 -17.47 -11.13 26.79
N ARG A 696 -17.02 -10.90 28.04
CA ARG A 696 -15.59 -10.82 28.38
C ARG A 696 -14.88 -12.10 27.99
N LEU A 697 -15.45 -13.27 28.31
CA LEU A 697 -14.86 -14.56 27.93
C LEU A 697 -14.74 -14.69 26.40
N ILE A 698 -15.75 -14.27 25.64
CA ILE A 698 -15.68 -14.24 24.16
C ILE A 698 -14.54 -13.32 23.69
N ILE A 699 -14.37 -12.15 24.29
CA ILE A 699 -13.32 -11.19 23.94
C ILE A 699 -11.93 -11.71 24.29
N PHE A 700 -11.74 -12.26 25.50
CA PHE A 700 -10.49 -12.90 25.90
C PHE A 700 -10.14 -14.07 24.99
N GLN A 701 -11.13 -14.87 24.59
CA GLN A 701 -10.93 -15.96 23.63
C GLN A 701 -10.56 -15.46 22.24
N LYS A 702 -11.19 -14.37 21.75
CA LYS A 702 -10.79 -13.71 20.51
C LYS A 702 -9.36 -13.18 20.61
N ALA A 703 -9.01 -12.46 21.68
CA ALA A 703 -7.67 -11.92 21.92
C ALA A 703 -6.58 -13.01 22.03
N ILE A 704 -6.85 -14.10 22.74
CA ILE A 704 -5.99 -15.30 22.78
C ILE A 704 -5.86 -15.89 21.38
N GLY A 705 -6.98 -15.96 20.66
CA GLY A 705 -7.06 -16.44 19.30
C GLY A 705 -6.23 -15.65 18.29
N PHE A 706 -6.15 -14.34 18.45
CA PHE A 706 -5.31 -13.43 17.65
C PHE A 706 -3.87 -13.31 18.19
N GLY A 707 -3.54 -13.98 19.29
CA GLY A 707 -2.21 -14.00 19.88
C GLY A 707 -1.87 -12.82 20.79
N TYR A 708 -2.80 -11.87 21.02
CA TYR A 708 -2.61 -10.71 21.90
C TYR A 708 -2.51 -11.09 23.38
N ILE A 709 -3.14 -12.19 23.78
CA ILE A 709 -3.09 -12.70 25.15
C ILE A 709 -2.61 -14.13 25.13
N LEU A 710 -1.54 -14.40 25.88
CA LEU A 710 -1.13 -15.77 26.13
C LEU A 710 -2.12 -16.39 27.12
N PRO A 711 -2.64 -17.60 26.88
CA PRO A 711 -3.28 -18.34 27.95
C PRO A 711 -2.23 -18.49 29.06
N ILE A 712 -2.56 -18.13 30.30
CA ILE A 712 -1.74 -18.49 31.45
C ILE A 712 -2.21 -19.89 31.89
N PRO A 713 -1.48 -20.99 31.62
CA PRO A 713 -1.78 -22.23 32.30
C PRO A 713 -1.06 -22.16 33.63
N LYS A 714 -1.72 -21.66 34.68
CA LYS A 714 -1.22 -21.67 36.08
C LYS A 714 -0.93 -23.09 36.62
N PHE A 715 -1.13 -24.14 35.82
CA PHE A 715 -1.04 -25.54 36.20
C PHE A 715 0.26 -26.23 35.74
N LEU A 716 1.15 -25.53 35.02
CA LEU A 716 2.47 -26.07 34.62
C LEU A 716 3.61 -25.68 35.57
N ASP A 717 3.41 -24.74 36.49
CA ASP A 717 4.43 -24.36 37.49
C ASP A 717 4.54 -25.35 38.66
N ASN A 718 3.58 -26.27 38.82
CA ASN A 718 3.61 -27.29 39.86
C ASN A 718 3.85 -28.68 39.27
N ASN A 719 5.11 -29.05 39.06
CA ASN A 719 5.69 -30.34 39.46
C ASN A 719 7.03 -30.61 38.76
N TYR A 720 8.13 -30.23 39.42
CA TYR A 720 9.36 -31.01 39.46
C TYR A 720 9.99 -30.82 40.84
N ASN A 721 9.45 -31.50 41.84
CA ASN A 721 10.22 -32.00 42.98
C ASN A 721 9.39 -33.04 43.73
N ASN A 722 9.77 -34.30 43.53
CA ASN A 722 9.40 -35.40 44.41
C ASN A 722 10.01 -35.15 45.79
N ASN A 723 9.21 -35.19 46.85
CA ASN A 723 9.37 -36.23 47.86
C ASN A 723 8.18 -36.29 48.83
N ALA A 724 7.88 -37.52 49.20
CA ALA A 724 6.81 -37.94 50.08
C ALA A 724 6.98 -37.45 51.52
N ASN A 725 5.90 -36.94 52.12
CA ASN A 725 5.27 -37.43 53.36
C ASN A 725 4.49 -36.30 54.07
N GLY A 726 3.30 -36.64 54.56
CA GLY A 726 2.75 -36.03 55.77
C GLY A 726 1.67 -34.95 55.60
N GLN A 727 0.42 -35.39 55.66
CA GLN A 727 -0.72 -34.81 56.41
C GLN A 727 -1.02 -33.29 56.36
N SER A 728 -2.23 -33.02 55.85
CA SER A 728 -3.24 -32.06 56.33
C SER A 728 -2.78 -30.77 57.03
N ASN A 729 -3.10 -29.63 56.43
CA ASN A 729 -4.14 -28.77 57.01
C ASN A 729 -4.65 -27.73 56.02
N GLN A 730 -5.96 -27.72 55.83
CA GLN A 730 -6.72 -26.63 55.25
C GLN A 730 -6.65 -25.42 56.19
N LYS A 731 -6.12 -24.32 55.68
CA LYS A 731 -6.57 -22.94 55.85
C LYS A 731 -5.46 -22.08 55.30
N ASP A 732 -5.68 -21.48 54.13
CA ASP A 732 -5.57 -20.03 54.06
C ASP A 732 -6.28 -19.46 52.85
N LYS A 733 -6.83 -18.28 53.12
CA LYS A 733 -7.81 -17.55 52.34
C LYS A 733 -7.28 -17.17 50.96
N CYS A 734 -8.09 -17.48 49.96
CA CYS A 734 -7.98 -16.94 48.62
C CYS A 734 -8.21 -15.42 48.69
N THR A 735 -7.13 -14.66 48.62
CA THR A 735 -7.15 -13.22 48.31
C THR A 735 -6.28 -13.06 47.08
N LEU A 736 -6.90 -12.85 45.92
CA LEU A 736 -6.35 -12.17 44.73
C LEU A 736 -7.33 -12.28 43.56
N MET A 737 -8.20 -11.27 43.43
CA MET A 737 -8.53 -10.62 42.15
C MET A 737 -9.06 -9.22 42.43
#